data_AF-A0A7M7PQI2-F1
#
_entry.id   AF-A0A7M7PQI2-F1
#
_cell.length_a   1.000
_cell.length_b   1.000
_cell.length_c   1.000
_cell.angle_alpha   90.00
_cell.angle_beta   90.00
_cell.angle_gamma   90.00
#
_symmetry.space_group_name_H-M   'P 1'
#
loop_
_entity.id
_entity.type
_entity.pdbx_description
1 polymer ?
#
loop_
_entity_poly.entity_id
_entity_poly.type
_entity_poly.pdbx_seq_one_letter_code
_entity_poly.pdbx_strand_id
1 'polypeptide(L)'
;MSSNHDKSDECIVSPPQKQDPGANGDAVKTKGEDSEQLKSRGTWTGKLDFVLALIGFSVGLGNVWRFPYLCYKNGGGAFLIPYFICLFIGGIPLLILEIGLGQYTNQGGITAWNISPIFKGIGLASVVILLFLNTYYIIIMAWSFYYMFMSFTSVLPWSHCDNVWNTPCCFVPEAVNQTSDVTTQLMTTADGGMLQNVTECANETLRTTATVEFWERKVLQIHLSDGVHDLGGMNWQLMLCLILSWLLIYLCICKGVKSSGKVVYFTATFPYVLLTILMIRAVTLPDAINGIYFYLNPNISRLADSQVWMDAATQIFFSYSIGLGTMAALGSYNKFNVNFVRDAVIFACTNSGTSLYSGFVIFSVLGFMAGRQGVEVADVATSGPGLVFIAYPEGISQMPIAPLWAFLFFFMLIILGIDSQFVGVEGFVTAFIDLFPNYLLKGSRREYFAFFTCLGFCIAGLPMVTYGGMYVFQLFDNYSASGAALLFVSFFESVAIGWVYGADRFIGNFKTMHDFRALFCCGQYLRLTWMITTPCFAMAIFIFSLVEYKPLKYNDVYVYPWWGYMIGWMMSLSSMICPPTYFCYQLIFNSKGSLKERWTMLTTPRLTHLRSNDEVVEEVPDLEMIKVDAHGENGTSFPPSYDEVTENNGNANMQDVNLNV
;
A
#
# COMPACT_ATOMS: atom_id res chain seq x y z
N MET A 1 82.70 21.90 -22.11
CA MET A 1 83.37 22.43 -23.32
C MET A 1 82.95 21.54 -24.47
N SER A 2 82.38 21.97 -25.60
CA SER A 2 81.98 23.28 -26.14
C SER A 2 80.83 22.98 -27.14
N SER A 3 79.67 23.67 -27.18
CA SER A 3 79.38 24.88 -28.00
C SER A 3 80.09 24.94 -29.37
N ASN A 4 79.48 25.33 -30.50
CA ASN A 4 78.11 25.81 -30.82
C ASN A 4 77.94 25.95 -32.37
N HIS A 5 76.74 26.40 -32.80
CA HIS A 5 76.43 27.14 -34.06
C HIS A 5 76.26 26.33 -35.39
N ASP A 6 75.33 26.68 -36.30
CA ASP A 6 74.32 27.77 -36.26
C ASP A 6 73.02 27.51 -37.10
N LYS A 7 72.08 28.46 -36.93
CA LYS A 7 70.83 28.86 -37.64
C LYS A 7 70.77 28.69 -39.18
N SER A 8 69.63 28.80 -39.90
CA SER A 8 68.19 29.15 -39.63
C SER A 8 67.25 28.61 -40.73
N ASP A 9 65.91 28.63 -40.53
CA ASP A 9 64.87 29.27 -41.40
C ASP A 9 63.43 28.75 -41.15
N GLU A 10 62.41 29.44 -41.69
CA GLU A 10 60.96 29.29 -41.35
C GLU A 10 60.07 29.08 -42.63
N CYS A 11 58.71 29.10 -42.70
CA CYS A 11 57.62 29.47 -41.79
C CYS A 11 56.23 28.96 -42.30
N ILE A 12 55.26 28.68 -41.40
CA ILE A 12 53.76 28.56 -41.59
C ILE A 12 53.20 27.50 -42.60
N VAL A 13 51.97 26.92 -42.54
CA VAL A 13 50.72 27.05 -41.71
C VAL A 13 49.92 25.70 -41.71
N SER A 14 49.11 25.43 -40.66
CA SER A 14 48.29 24.20 -40.39
C SER A 14 46.88 24.21 -41.09
N PRO A 15 45.99 23.17 -41.05
CA PRO A 15 45.49 22.40 -39.88
C PRO A 15 45.26 20.86 -40.07
N PRO A 16 44.80 20.08 -39.06
CA PRO A 16 44.98 18.60 -39.01
C PRO A 16 43.69 17.74 -39.14
N GLN A 17 43.84 16.42 -39.41
CA GLN A 17 42.92 15.38 -38.90
C GLN A 17 43.44 13.93 -38.98
N LYS A 18 43.11 13.14 -37.92
CA LYS A 18 42.91 11.68 -37.82
C LYS A 18 44.01 10.67 -38.24
N GLN A 19 44.29 9.73 -37.33
CA GLN A 19 44.69 8.36 -37.64
C GLN A 19 44.11 7.36 -36.62
N ASP A 20 43.71 6.19 -37.12
CA ASP A 20 43.10 5.05 -36.39
C ASP A 20 44.13 3.88 -36.24
N PRO A 21 43.84 2.82 -35.45
CA PRO A 21 44.88 1.99 -34.80
C PRO A 21 45.18 0.60 -35.42
N GLY A 22 46.30 0.02 -35.00
CA GLY A 22 46.71 -1.39 -35.15
C GLY A 22 48.24 -1.56 -35.00
N ALA A 23 48.82 -2.62 -34.44
CA ALA A 23 48.26 -3.84 -33.85
C ALA A 23 49.26 -4.55 -32.89
N ASN A 24 48.76 -5.55 -32.16
CA ASN A 24 49.45 -6.66 -31.47
C ASN A 24 50.31 -6.41 -30.20
N GLY A 25 49.85 -7.03 -29.11
CA GLY A 25 50.61 -7.44 -27.92
C GLY A 25 49.74 -8.45 -27.14
N ASP A 26 50.17 -9.71 -27.04
CA ASP A 26 49.29 -10.83 -26.68
C ASP A 26 48.79 -10.82 -25.22
N ALA A 27 47.48 -10.98 -25.06
CA ALA A 27 46.84 -11.17 -23.76
C ALA A 27 46.75 -12.66 -23.39
N VAL A 28 47.49 -13.07 -22.36
CA VAL A 28 47.32 -14.38 -21.71
C VAL A 28 45.92 -14.47 -21.11
N LYS A 29 45.05 -15.27 -21.71
CA LYS A 29 43.74 -15.61 -21.13
C LYS A 29 43.89 -16.62 -20.00
N THR A 30 44.16 -16.14 -18.79
CA THR A 30 43.76 -16.89 -17.59
C THR A 30 42.25 -17.10 -17.64
N LYS A 31 41.80 -18.35 -17.50
CA LYS A 31 40.38 -18.65 -17.28
C LYS A 31 39.99 -18.14 -15.89
N GLY A 32 39.48 -16.92 -15.82
CA GLY A 32 38.74 -16.47 -14.65
C GLY A 32 37.43 -17.24 -14.56
N GLU A 33 37.05 -17.61 -13.34
CA GLU A 33 35.70 -18.10 -13.05
C GLU A 33 34.68 -16.98 -13.37
N ASP A 34 33.51 -17.36 -13.89
CA ASP A 34 32.42 -16.43 -14.20
C ASP A 34 31.84 -15.81 -12.91
N SER A 35 32.53 -14.79 -12.41
CA SER A 35 32.03 -13.91 -11.36
C SER A 35 30.91 -13.04 -11.93
N GLU A 36 29.68 -13.58 -11.94
CA GLU A 36 28.47 -12.83 -12.25
C GLU A 36 28.42 -11.55 -11.39
N GLN A 37 28.76 -10.41 -12.01
CA GLN A 37 28.78 -9.11 -11.34
C GLN A 37 27.40 -8.81 -10.76
N LEU A 38 27.37 -8.40 -9.50
CA LEU A 38 26.14 -8.02 -8.82
C LEU A 38 25.51 -6.81 -9.53
N LYS A 39 24.29 -6.96 -10.05
CA LYS A 39 23.54 -5.83 -10.61
C LYS A 39 23.27 -4.81 -9.50
N SER A 40 23.44 -3.53 -9.80
CA SER A 40 22.99 -2.47 -8.89
C SER A 40 21.48 -2.56 -8.67
N ARG A 41 21.04 -2.44 -7.41
CA ARG A 41 19.63 -2.41 -6.94
C ARG A 41 18.71 -1.50 -7.77
N GLY A 42 19.27 -0.44 -8.35
CA GLY A 42 18.57 0.54 -9.17
C GLY A 42 18.19 1.79 -8.37
N THR A 43 17.81 2.85 -9.07
CA THR A 43 17.26 4.09 -8.52
C THR A 43 16.18 4.60 -9.48
N TRP A 44 15.32 5.50 -9.01
CA TRP A 44 14.37 6.22 -9.87
C TRP A 44 15.09 7.00 -10.97
N THR A 45 14.63 6.83 -12.22
CA THR A 45 15.35 7.29 -13.42
C THR A 45 14.99 8.71 -13.84
N GLY A 46 13.69 9.00 -13.90
CA GLY A 46 13.14 10.32 -14.16
C GLY A 46 12.88 11.11 -12.88
N LYS A 47 12.57 12.40 -13.05
CA LYS A 47 12.40 13.35 -11.95
C LYS A 47 11.07 13.20 -11.21
N LEU A 48 10.06 12.62 -11.85
CA LEU A 48 8.71 12.46 -11.30
C LEU A 48 8.38 11.00 -10.94
N ASP A 49 9.21 10.02 -11.32
CA ASP A 49 8.93 8.59 -11.15
C ASP A 49 8.56 8.26 -9.69
N PHE A 50 9.32 8.78 -8.71
CA PHE A 50 9.06 8.62 -7.28
C PHE A 50 7.75 9.28 -6.85
N VAL A 51 7.52 10.54 -7.24
CA VAL A 51 6.33 11.31 -6.83
C VAL A 51 5.05 10.71 -7.45
N LEU A 52 5.13 10.22 -8.69
CA LEU A 52 4.02 9.56 -9.37
C LEU A 52 3.79 8.15 -8.82
N ALA A 53 4.83 7.39 -8.47
CA ALA A 53 4.67 6.12 -7.77
C ALA A 53 4.05 6.31 -6.38
N LEU A 54 4.46 7.35 -5.65
CA LEU A 54 3.81 7.77 -4.40
C LEU A 54 2.34 8.13 -4.63
N ILE A 55 2.01 8.99 -5.60
CA ILE A 55 0.63 9.42 -5.89
C ILE A 55 -0.25 8.23 -6.31
N GLY A 56 0.24 7.37 -7.22
CA GLY A 56 -0.48 6.17 -7.66
C GLY A 56 -0.73 5.21 -6.50
N PHE A 57 0.25 5.01 -5.62
CA PHE A 57 0.06 4.21 -4.40
C PHE A 57 -0.91 4.87 -3.40
N SER A 58 -0.94 6.21 -3.36
CA SER A 58 -1.84 6.98 -2.48
C SER A 58 -3.31 6.90 -2.88
N VAL A 59 -3.57 6.76 -4.19
CA VAL A 59 -4.93 6.73 -4.73
C VAL A 59 -5.27 5.32 -5.15
N GLY A 60 -5.85 4.58 -4.22
CA GLY A 60 -6.37 3.23 -4.46
C GLY A 60 -7.89 3.19 -4.43
N LEU A 61 -8.41 1.97 -4.38
CA LEU A 61 -9.86 1.70 -4.29
C LEU A 61 -10.45 2.32 -3.01
N GLY A 62 -9.68 2.36 -1.91
CA GLY A 62 -10.04 2.98 -0.63
C GLY A 62 -10.55 4.43 -0.75
N ASN A 63 -9.98 5.21 -1.66
CA ASN A 63 -10.37 6.59 -1.92
C ASN A 63 -11.76 6.68 -2.57
N VAL A 64 -12.13 5.70 -3.42
CA VAL A 64 -13.39 5.70 -4.16
C VAL A 64 -14.52 5.09 -3.33
N TRP A 65 -14.28 3.98 -2.62
CA TRP A 65 -15.36 3.19 -2.02
C TRP A 65 -15.49 3.27 -0.49
N ARG A 66 -14.44 3.70 0.22
CA ARG A 66 -14.38 3.62 1.69
C ARG A 66 -14.44 5.00 2.31
N PHE A 67 -13.64 5.95 1.83
CA PHE A 67 -13.70 7.32 2.34
C PHE A 67 -15.08 7.97 2.15
N PRO A 68 -15.75 7.92 0.98
CA PRO A 68 -17.07 8.53 0.83
C PRO A 68 -18.11 7.88 1.74
N TYR A 69 -18.07 6.55 1.87
CA TYR A 69 -18.91 5.78 2.79
C TYR A 69 -18.70 6.22 4.25
N LEU A 70 -17.44 6.28 4.71
CA LEU A 70 -17.12 6.70 6.08
C LEU A 70 -17.50 8.16 6.35
N CYS A 71 -17.39 9.04 5.36
CA CYS A 71 -17.78 10.45 5.49
C CYS A 71 -19.26 10.58 5.87
N TYR A 72 -20.19 10.01 5.10
CA TYR A 72 -21.61 10.13 5.40
C TYR A 72 -21.99 9.42 6.71
N LYS A 73 -21.55 8.17 6.91
CA LYS A 73 -21.80 7.34 8.11
C LYS A 73 -21.44 8.08 9.41
N ASN A 74 -20.38 8.87 9.36
CA ASN A 74 -19.80 9.55 10.52
C ASN A 74 -20.13 11.04 10.60
N GLY A 75 -21.23 11.46 9.96
CA GLY A 75 -21.81 12.79 10.11
C GLY A 75 -21.50 13.76 8.97
N GLY A 76 -21.31 13.24 7.75
CA GLY A 76 -21.03 14.03 6.55
C GLY A 76 -19.79 14.91 6.74
N GLY A 77 -19.93 16.20 6.45
CA GLY A 77 -18.83 17.17 6.58
C GLY A 77 -18.22 17.27 7.99
N ALA A 78 -18.92 16.82 9.05
CA ALA A 78 -18.36 16.78 10.40
C ALA A 78 -17.20 15.76 10.50
N PHE A 79 -17.25 14.64 9.77
CA PHE A 79 -16.19 13.62 9.75
C PHE A 79 -14.83 14.16 9.28
N LEU A 80 -14.82 15.26 8.53
CA LEU A 80 -13.58 15.88 8.06
C LEU A 80 -12.73 16.42 9.23
N ILE A 81 -13.35 16.80 10.36
CA ILE A 81 -12.63 17.28 11.56
C ILE A 81 -11.73 16.18 12.14
N PRO A 82 -12.23 15.01 12.58
CA PRO A 82 -11.37 13.93 13.05
C PRO A 82 -10.45 13.42 11.94
N TYR A 83 -10.91 13.31 10.69
CA TYR A 83 -10.06 12.89 9.57
C TYR A 83 -8.82 13.78 9.39
N PHE A 84 -8.96 15.11 9.37
CA PHE A 84 -7.83 16.02 9.28
C PHE A 84 -6.97 16.06 10.56
N ILE A 85 -7.56 15.85 11.74
CA ILE A 85 -6.76 15.69 12.97
C ILE A 85 -5.87 14.43 12.85
N CYS A 86 -6.44 13.27 12.50
CA CYS A 86 -5.71 12.02 12.24
C CYS A 86 -4.59 12.20 11.20
N LEU A 87 -4.86 12.96 10.13
CA LEU A 87 -3.92 13.31 9.08
C LEU A 87 -2.66 14.00 9.64
N PHE A 88 -2.85 15.04 10.46
CA PHE A 88 -1.75 15.86 11.00
C PHE A 88 -1.06 15.25 12.23
N ILE A 89 -1.72 14.40 13.02
CA ILE A 89 -1.08 13.81 14.22
C ILE A 89 -0.51 12.41 14.01
N GLY A 90 -0.94 11.69 12.97
CA GLY A 90 -0.50 10.33 12.67
C GLY A 90 -0.03 10.15 11.23
N GLY A 91 -0.88 10.45 10.25
CA GLY A 91 -0.64 10.16 8.83
C GLY A 91 0.64 10.80 8.27
N ILE A 92 0.70 12.13 8.25
CA ILE A 92 1.84 12.88 7.70
C ILE A 92 3.15 12.59 8.47
N PRO A 93 3.19 12.57 9.82
CA PRO A 93 4.40 12.23 10.56
C PRO A 93 4.95 10.83 10.24
N LEU A 94 4.12 9.79 10.17
CA LEU A 94 4.57 8.43 9.92
C LEU A 94 5.00 8.21 8.47
N LEU A 95 4.29 8.83 7.52
CA LEU A 95 4.71 8.84 6.12
C LEU A 95 6.11 9.43 5.94
N ILE A 96 6.39 10.56 6.60
CA ILE A 96 7.71 11.19 6.58
C ILE A 96 8.75 10.30 7.29
N LEU A 97 8.36 9.59 8.36
CA LEU A 97 9.22 8.63 9.06
C LEU A 97 9.64 7.48 8.15
N GLU A 98 8.69 6.76 7.54
CA GLU A 98 8.99 5.59 6.70
C GLU A 98 9.82 5.97 5.46
N ILE A 99 9.39 7.00 4.71
CA ILE A 99 10.11 7.43 3.50
C ILE A 99 11.53 7.91 3.86
N GLY A 100 11.66 8.71 4.92
CA GLY A 100 12.95 9.21 5.40
C GLY A 100 13.85 8.10 5.92
N LEU A 101 13.30 7.09 6.59
CA LEU A 101 14.02 5.91 7.05
C LEU A 101 14.58 5.13 5.86
N GLY A 102 13.74 4.82 4.87
CA GLY A 102 14.16 4.12 3.65
C GLY A 102 15.21 4.88 2.85
N GLN A 103 15.02 6.20 2.65
CA GLN A 103 15.96 7.04 1.90
C GLN A 103 17.31 7.19 2.64
N TYR A 104 17.31 7.25 3.98
CA TYR A 104 18.54 7.33 4.76
C TYR A 104 19.37 6.05 4.66
N THR A 105 18.73 4.89 4.80
CA THR A 105 19.40 3.60 4.90
C THR A 105 19.70 2.97 3.54
N ASN A 106 19.03 3.41 2.47
CA ASN A 106 19.01 2.76 1.15
C ASN A 106 18.66 1.27 1.26
N GLN A 107 17.71 0.96 2.15
CA GLN A 107 17.27 -0.39 2.51
C GLN A 107 15.75 -0.44 2.64
N GLY A 108 15.14 -1.56 2.26
CA GLY A 108 13.70 -1.80 2.32
C GLY A 108 13.17 -2.13 3.71
N GLY A 109 11.88 -2.44 3.79
CA GLY A 109 11.11 -2.48 5.05
C GLY A 109 11.66 -3.36 6.18
N ILE A 110 12.40 -4.44 5.91
CA ILE A 110 13.05 -5.25 6.96
C ILE A 110 14.44 -4.70 7.32
N THR A 111 15.26 -4.42 6.32
CA THR A 111 16.68 -4.07 6.52
C THR A 111 16.87 -2.65 7.02
N ALA A 112 15.97 -1.71 6.70
CA ALA A 112 16.04 -0.35 7.24
C ALA A 112 16.07 -0.29 8.79
N TRP A 113 15.43 -1.26 9.47
CA TRP A 113 15.49 -1.40 10.93
C TRP A 113 16.87 -1.81 11.49
N ASN A 114 17.88 -2.06 10.65
CA ASN A 114 19.28 -2.10 11.06
C ASN A 114 19.74 -0.76 11.70
N ILE A 115 18.98 0.33 11.52
CA ILE A 115 19.14 1.60 12.26
C ILE A 115 18.99 1.43 13.78
N SER A 116 18.21 0.45 14.25
CA SER A 116 18.06 0.05 15.65
C SER A 116 17.73 -1.44 15.72
N PRO A 117 18.74 -2.34 15.62
CA PRO A 117 18.56 -3.78 15.40
C PRO A 117 17.54 -4.49 16.31
N ILE A 118 17.36 -4.03 17.54
CA ILE A 118 16.36 -4.58 18.48
C ILE A 118 14.91 -4.55 17.93
N PHE A 119 14.60 -3.60 17.04
CA PHE A 119 13.26 -3.39 16.47
C PHE A 119 13.08 -3.98 15.07
N LYS A 120 14.00 -4.81 14.57
CA LYS A 120 13.87 -5.44 13.24
C LYS A 120 12.64 -6.35 13.08
N GLY A 121 12.00 -6.72 14.19
CA GLY A 121 10.66 -7.35 14.20
C GLY A 121 9.52 -6.48 13.66
N ILE A 122 9.67 -5.14 13.63
CA ILE A 122 8.71 -4.24 13.00
C ILE A 122 8.63 -4.54 11.50
N GLY A 123 9.77 -4.52 10.80
CA GLY A 123 9.81 -4.83 9.37
C GLY A 123 9.35 -6.26 9.03
N LEU A 124 9.54 -7.23 9.95
CA LEU A 124 8.95 -8.56 9.80
C LEU A 124 7.41 -8.51 9.87
N ALA A 125 6.84 -7.76 10.82
CA ALA A 125 5.40 -7.53 10.92
C ALA A 125 4.85 -6.93 9.63
N SER A 126 5.49 -5.87 9.12
CA SER A 126 5.14 -5.20 7.86
C SER A 126 5.08 -6.16 6.67
N VAL A 127 6.05 -7.07 6.54
CA VAL A 127 6.08 -8.06 5.46
C VAL A 127 5.01 -9.15 5.62
N VAL A 128 4.64 -9.52 6.86
CA VAL A 128 3.49 -10.42 7.10
C VAL A 128 2.18 -9.75 6.71
N ILE A 129 1.99 -8.47 7.03
CA ILE A 129 0.77 -7.72 6.63
C ILE A 129 0.72 -7.59 5.10
N LEU A 130 1.84 -7.27 4.44
CA LEU A 130 1.93 -7.21 2.98
C LEU A 130 1.62 -8.55 2.30
N LEU A 131 2.05 -9.68 2.88
CA LEU A 131 1.74 -11.01 2.35
C LEU A 131 0.23 -11.24 2.24
N PHE A 132 -0.54 -10.87 3.28
CA PHE A 132 -1.99 -11.00 3.22
C PHE A 132 -2.61 -9.95 2.29
N LEU A 133 -2.20 -8.69 2.37
CA LEU A 133 -2.75 -7.59 1.56
C LEU A 133 -2.59 -7.87 0.06
N ASN A 134 -1.40 -8.26 -0.38
CA ASN A 134 -1.13 -8.65 -1.76
C ASN A 134 -2.01 -9.83 -2.21
N THR A 135 -2.43 -10.71 -1.30
CA THR A 135 -3.25 -11.90 -1.60
C THR A 135 -4.73 -11.57 -1.82
N TYR A 136 -5.33 -10.66 -1.02
CA TYR A 136 -6.77 -10.37 -1.14
C TYR A 136 -7.10 -9.13 -2.00
N TYR A 137 -6.25 -8.10 -2.01
CA TYR A 137 -6.57 -6.84 -2.70
C TYR A 137 -6.70 -7.02 -4.22
N ILE A 138 -5.88 -7.91 -4.80
CA ILE A 138 -5.93 -8.31 -6.22
C ILE A 138 -7.29 -8.89 -6.65
N ILE A 139 -8.07 -9.49 -5.74
CA ILE A 139 -9.38 -10.06 -6.04
C ILE A 139 -10.35 -8.97 -6.51
N ILE A 140 -10.19 -7.74 -5.99
CA ILE A 140 -11.02 -6.59 -6.37
C ILE A 140 -10.70 -6.14 -7.81
N MET A 141 -9.44 -6.27 -8.25
CA MET A 141 -9.08 -6.08 -9.65
C MET A 141 -9.69 -7.18 -10.53
N ALA A 142 -9.70 -8.44 -10.08
CA ALA A 142 -10.31 -9.55 -10.81
C ALA A 142 -11.83 -9.33 -11.02
N TRP A 143 -12.55 -8.88 -9.99
CA TRP A 143 -13.96 -8.44 -10.13
C TRP A 143 -14.11 -7.26 -11.08
N SER A 144 -13.22 -6.26 -11.00
CA SER A 144 -13.25 -5.09 -11.90
C SER A 144 -13.02 -5.48 -13.37
N PHE A 145 -12.11 -6.42 -13.65
CA PHE A 145 -11.95 -7.01 -14.98
C PHE A 145 -13.22 -7.74 -15.45
N TYR A 146 -13.83 -8.55 -14.59
CA TYR A 146 -15.09 -9.24 -14.92
C TYR A 146 -16.19 -8.26 -15.35
N TYR A 147 -16.43 -7.23 -14.53
CA TYR A 147 -17.43 -6.20 -14.84
C TYR A 147 -17.08 -5.38 -16.09
N MET A 148 -15.80 -5.04 -16.30
CA MET A 148 -15.35 -4.37 -17.53
C MET A 148 -15.63 -5.23 -18.77
N PHE A 149 -15.35 -6.54 -18.73
CA PHE A 149 -15.65 -7.44 -19.85
C PHE A 149 -17.15 -7.59 -20.08
N MET A 150 -17.95 -7.68 -19.01
CA MET A 150 -19.42 -7.72 -19.09
C MET A 150 -20.05 -6.38 -19.51
N SER A 151 -19.27 -5.30 -19.59
CA SER A 151 -19.71 -3.99 -20.12
C SER A 151 -19.64 -3.90 -21.65
N PHE A 152 -19.03 -4.87 -22.35
CA PHE A 152 -18.95 -4.90 -23.82
C PHE A 152 -20.25 -5.42 -24.47
N THR A 153 -21.34 -4.67 -24.28
CA THR A 153 -22.70 -5.01 -24.69
C THR A 153 -23.50 -3.73 -25.03
N SER A 154 -24.62 -3.86 -25.74
CA SER A 154 -25.58 -2.77 -25.92
C SER A 154 -26.49 -2.56 -24.69
N VAL A 155 -26.78 -3.62 -23.95
CA VAL A 155 -27.63 -3.63 -22.74
C VAL A 155 -26.86 -4.31 -21.62
N LEU A 156 -26.67 -3.63 -20.50
CA LEU A 156 -25.89 -4.15 -19.37
C LEU A 156 -26.58 -5.35 -18.71
N PRO A 157 -25.85 -6.43 -18.36
CA PRO A 157 -26.47 -7.67 -17.85
C PRO A 157 -27.04 -7.54 -16.43
N TRP A 158 -26.75 -6.45 -15.72
CA TRP A 158 -27.36 -6.10 -14.43
C TRP A 158 -28.52 -5.09 -14.53
N SER A 159 -28.94 -4.71 -15.74
CA SER A 159 -30.03 -3.72 -15.95
C SER A 159 -31.44 -4.32 -16.00
N HIS A 160 -31.57 -5.65 -15.99
CA HIS A 160 -32.83 -6.36 -16.18
C HIS A 160 -32.82 -7.74 -15.50
N CYS A 161 -34.01 -8.27 -15.22
CA CYS A 161 -34.21 -9.58 -14.58
C CYS A 161 -34.39 -10.75 -15.56
N ASP A 162 -34.31 -10.52 -16.86
CA ASP A 162 -34.48 -11.56 -17.90
C ASP A 162 -33.15 -12.29 -18.19
N ASN A 163 -32.54 -12.89 -17.15
CA ASN A 163 -31.33 -13.71 -17.28
C ASN A 163 -31.45 -15.04 -16.54
N VAL A 164 -30.69 -16.03 -17.01
CA VAL A 164 -30.66 -17.41 -16.46
C VAL A 164 -30.20 -17.55 -15.00
N TRP A 165 -29.66 -16.49 -14.40
CA TRP A 165 -29.26 -16.47 -12.99
C TRP A 165 -30.29 -15.80 -12.07
N ASN A 166 -31.27 -15.08 -12.63
CA ASN A 166 -32.24 -14.31 -11.86
C ASN A 166 -33.27 -15.22 -11.17
N THR A 167 -33.83 -14.76 -10.05
CA THR A 167 -34.95 -15.43 -9.37
C THR A 167 -36.29 -14.81 -9.74
N PRO A 168 -37.43 -15.50 -9.49
CA PRO A 168 -38.76 -14.91 -9.63
C PRO A 168 -39.02 -13.66 -8.76
N CYS A 169 -38.22 -13.42 -7.72
CA CYS A 169 -38.34 -12.22 -6.86
C CYS A 169 -37.42 -11.06 -7.28
N CYS A 170 -36.69 -11.21 -8.39
CA CYS A 170 -35.90 -10.13 -8.99
C CYS A 170 -36.81 -8.98 -9.43
N PHE A 171 -36.38 -7.74 -9.18
CA PHE A 171 -37.02 -6.57 -9.76
C PHE A 171 -36.00 -5.54 -10.27
N VAL A 172 -36.45 -4.67 -11.16
CA VAL A 172 -35.73 -3.45 -11.55
C VAL A 172 -36.46 -2.28 -10.88
N PRO A 173 -35.76 -1.38 -10.15
CA PRO A 173 -36.39 -0.18 -9.61
C PRO A 173 -36.91 0.73 -10.73
N GLU A 174 -38.23 0.83 -10.88
CA GLU A 174 -38.84 1.75 -11.86
C GLU A 174 -38.79 3.21 -11.38
N ALA A 175 -38.78 4.14 -12.34
CA ALA A 175 -38.84 5.56 -12.02
C ALA A 175 -40.24 5.97 -11.54
N VAL A 176 -40.32 6.79 -10.48
CA VAL A 176 -41.53 7.22 -9.74
C VAL A 176 -42.68 7.81 -10.61
N ASN A 177 -42.43 8.12 -11.88
CA ASN A 177 -43.42 8.64 -12.82
C ASN A 177 -44.42 7.59 -13.36
N GLN A 178 -44.31 6.32 -12.97
CA GLN A 178 -45.35 5.32 -13.23
C GLN A 178 -46.23 5.11 -11.98
N THR A 179 -47.38 5.79 -11.93
CA THR A 179 -48.48 5.42 -11.02
C THR A 179 -49.15 4.14 -11.53
N SER A 180 -48.44 3.03 -11.38
CA SER A 180 -48.90 1.68 -11.70
C SER A 180 -48.96 0.91 -10.39
N ASP A 181 -50.18 0.57 -9.94
CA ASP A 181 -50.36 -0.36 -8.82
C ASP A 181 -49.53 -1.62 -9.08
N VAL A 182 -48.55 -1.90 -8.22
CA VAL A 182 -47.55 -2.98 -8.39
C VAL A 182 -48.21 -4.36 -8.52
N THR A 183 -49.43 -4.50 -7.98
CA THR A 183 -50.32 -5.66 -8.15
C THR A 183 -50.80 -5.91 -9.58
N THR A 184 -50.76 -4.92 -10.48
CA THR A 184 -51.35 -5.01 -11.83
C THR A 184 -50.41 -5.63 -12.86
N GLN A 185 -49.11 -5.31 -12.82
CA GLN A 185 -48.13 -5.89 -13.77
C GLN A 185 -47.88 -7.39 -13.54
N LEU A 186 -48.06 -7.88 -12.31
CA LEU A 186 -47.85 -9.29 -11.95
C LEU A 186 -48.95 -10.25 -12.45
N MET A 187 -50.06 -9.73 -13.01
CA MET A 187 -51.16 -10.55 -13.52
C MET A 187 -51.11 -10.79 -15.04
N THR A 188 -50.32 -10.04 -15.81
CA THR A 188 -50.38 -10.06 -17.29
C THR A 188 -49.45 -11.05 -17.98
N THR A 189 -48.59 -11.77 -17.25
CA THR A 189 -47.62 -12.75 -17.80
C THR A 189 -47.71 -14.15 -17.17
N ALA A 190 -48.65 -14.37 -16.27
CA ALA A 190 -48.80 -15.64 -15.57
C ALA A 190 -49.58 -16.67 -16.41
N ASP A 191 -48.87 -17.46 -17.22
CA ASP A 191 -49.32 -18.82 -17.53
C ASP A 191 -49.53 -19.56 -16.20
N GLY A 192 -50.64 -20.32 -16.09
CA GLY A 192 -51.29 -20.68 -14.81
C GLY A 192 -50.50 -21.51 -13.79
N GLY A 193 -49.23 -21.83 -14.05
CA GLY A 193 -48.31 -22.45 -13.09
C GLY A 193 -47.51 -21.45 -12.23
N MET A 194 -47.36 -20.18 -12.63
CA MET A 194 -46.51 -19.22 -11.88
C MET A 194 -47.20 -18.52 -10.70
N LEU A 195 -48.53 -18.64 -10.56
CA LEU A 195 -49.31 -17.85 -9.61
C LEU A 195 -48.93 -18.09 -8.13
N GLN A 196 -48.42 -19.27 -7.78
CA GLN A 196 -48.00 -19.57 -6.40
C GLN A 196 -46.71 -18.81 -6.02
N ASN A 197 -45.66 -18.85 -6.84
CA ASN A 197 -44.38 -18.19 -6.55
C ASN A 197 -44.52 -16.65 -6.47
N VAL A 198 -45.42 -16.06 -7.27
CA VAL A 198 -45.70 -14.62 -7.25
C VAL A 198 -46.21 -14.14 -5.89
N THR A 199 -46.94 -14.99 -5.16
CA THR A 199 -47.49 -14.63 -3.84
C THR A 199 -46.40 -14.58 -2.76
N GLU A 200 -45.30 -15.31 -2.93
CA GLU A 200 -44.21 -15.41 -1.96
C GLU A 200 -43.27 -14.18 -2.03
N CYS A 201 -43.02 -13.66 -3.23
CA CYS A 201 -42.27 -12.42 -3.45
C CYS A 201 -43.03 -11.13 -3.03
N ALA A 202 -44.24 -11.24 -2.49
CA ALA A 202 -45.01 -10.11 -1.97
C ALA A 202 -44.45 -9.56 -0.63
N ASN A 203 -43.65 -10.35 0.09
CA ASN A 203 -42.87 -9.86 1.23
C ASN A 203 -41.70 -9.01 0.71
N GLU A 204 -41.66 -7.73 1.06
CA GLU A 204 -40.60 -6.79 0.62
C GLU A 204 -39.18 -7.29 0.94
N THR A 205 -39.02 -8.02 2.06
CA THR A 205 -37.74 -8.61 2.49
C THR A 205 -37.19 -9.71 1.59
N LEU A 206 -37.98 -10.23 0.64
CA LEU A 206 -37.56 -11.26 -0.33
C LEU A 206 -37.26 -10.69 -1.71
N ARG A 207 -37.48 -9.39 -1.95
CA ARG A 207 -37.27 -8.76 -3.26
C ARG A 207 -35.83 -8.27 -3.39
N THR A 208 -35.16 -8.63 -4.47
CA THR A 208 -33.76 -8.29 -4.77
C THR A 208 -33.66 -7.55 -6.09
N THR A 209 -32.75 -6.57 -6.20
CA THR A 209 -32.56 -5.87 -7.47
C THR A 209 -31.77 -6.71 -8.47
N ALA A 210 -31.98 -6.46 -9.76
CA ALA A 210 -31.21 -7.08 -10.84
C ALA A 210 -29.68 -6.98 -10.63
N THR A 211 -29.20 -5.86 -10.07
CA THR A 211 -27.77 -5.68 -9.77
C THR A 211 -27.29 -6.50 -8.57
N VAL A 212 -28.09 -6.64 -7.50
CA VAL A 212 -27.78 -7.56 -6.38
C VAL A 212 -27.67 -9.00 -6.89
N GLU A 213 -28.66 -9.46 -7.67
CA GLU A 213 -28.63 -10.83 -8.20
C GLU A 213 -27.51 -11.05 -9.22
N PHE A 214 -27.14 -10.05 -10.02
CA PHE A 214 -25.97 -10.14 -10.86
C PHE A 214 -24.70 -10.34 -10.01
N TRP A 215 -24.49 -9.55 -8.96
CA TRP A 215 -23.35 -9.71 -8.07
C TRP A 215 -23.33 -11.09 -7.37
N GLU A 216 -24.40 -11.45 -6.68
CA GLU A 216 -24.43 -12.65 -5.82
C GLU A 216 -24.61 -13.95 -6.63
N ARG A 217 -25.44 -13.94 -7.68
CA ARG A 217 -25.83 -15.15 -8.41
C ARG A 217 -25.04 -15.36 -9.70
N LYS A 218 -24.54 -14.29 -10.33
CA LYS A 218 -23.72 -14.39 -11.57
C LYS A 218 -22.22 -14.18 -11.33
N VAL A 219 -21.81 -13.11 -10.65
CA VAL A 219 -20.38 -12.78 -10.46
C VAL A 219 -19.75 -13.70 -9.42
N LEU A 220 -20.28 -13.70 -8.19
CA LEU A 220 -19.75 -14.52 -7.10
C LEU A 220 -20.24 -15.98 -7.18
N GLN A 221 -21.51 -16.18 -7.56
CA GLN A 221 -22.22 -17.45 -7.45
C GLN A 221 -22.33 -17.96 -5.98
N ILE A 222 -22.41 -17.04 -5.02
CA ILE A 222 -22.35 -17.32 -3.57
C ILE A 222 -23.52 -18.17 -3.06
N HIS A 223 -24.66 -18.12 -3.75
CA HIS A 223 -25.82 -18.99 -3.49
C HIS A 223 -25.58 -20.50 -3.70
N LEU A 224 -24.40 -20.89 -4.19
CA LEU A 224 -23.93 -22.27 -4.31
C LEU A 224 -22.99 -22.68 -3.16
N SER A 225 -22.96 -21.92 -2.07
CA SER A 225 -22.10 -22.12 -0.89
C SER A 225 -22.87 -21.80 0.39
N ASP A 226 -22.92 -22.76 1.32
CA ASP A 226 -23.58 -22.60 2.63
C ASP A 226 -22.73 -21.79 3.64
N GLY A 227 -21.52 -21.37 3.27
CA GLY A 227 -20.65 -20.56 4.12
C GLY A 227 -19.16 -20.82 3.94
N VAL A 228 -18.33 -20.24 4.82
CA VAL A 228 -16.87 -20.42 4.79
C VAL A 228 -16.40 -21.87 5.01
N HIS A 229 -17.29 -22.76 5.48
CA HIS A 229 -17.02 -24.19 5.65
C HIS A 229 -17.22 -25.01 4.36
N ASP A 230 -17.99 -24.49 3.40
CA ASP A 230 -18.19 -25.06 2.08
C ASP A 230 -17.91 -23.99 1.01
N LEU A 231 -16.69 -23.99 0.48
CA LEU A 231 -16.31 -23.04 -0.56
C LEU A 231 -16.94 -23.36 -1.93
N GLY A 232 -17.55 -24.53 -2.10
CA GLY A 232 -18.11 -24.97 -3.37
C GLY A 232 -17.06 -25.12 -4.48
N GLY A 233 -17.50 -24.90 -5.73
CA GLY A 233 -16.68 -24.98 -6.92
C GLY A 233 -15.81 -23.74 -7.19
N MET A 234 -14.87 -23.89 -8.13
CA MET A 234 -14.04 -22.78 -8.64
C MET A 234 -14.82 -21.98 -9.69
N ASN A 235 -14.94 -20.66 -9.51
CA ASN A 235 -15.47 -19.79 -10.56
C ASN A 235 -14.36 -19.53 -11.59
N TRP A 236 -14.36 -20.33 -12.67
CA TRP A 236 -13.34 -20.27 -13.71
C TRP A 236 -13.23 -18.88 -14.38
N GLN A 237 -14.33 -18.11 -14.44
CA GLN A 237 -14.31 -16.79 -15.05
C GLN A 237 -13.54 -15.79 -14.18
N LEU A 238 -13.77 -15.81 -12.87
CA LEU A 238 -13.01 -15.02 -11.90
C LEU A 238 -11.56 -15.49 -11.80
N MET A 239 -11.30 -16.81 -11.87
CA MET A 239 -9.95 -17.37 -11.91
C MET A 239 -9.14 -16.84 -13.11
N LEU A 240 -9.74 -16.75 -14.31
CA LEU A 240 -9.06 -16.14 -15.47
C LEU A 240 -8.81 -14.64 -15.26
N CYS A 241 -9.74 -13.91 -14.65
CA CYS A 241 -9.55 -12.49 -14.32
C CYS A 241 -8.44 -12.28 -13.27
N LEU A 242 -8.30 -13.19 -12.31
CA LEU A 242 -7.22 -13.21 -11.31
C LEU A 242 -5.86 -13.47 -11.97
N ILE A 243 -5.77 -14.47 -12.85
CA ILE A 243 -4.55 -14.77 -13.61
C ILE A 243 -4.14 -13.58 -14.49
N LEU A 244 -5.10 -12.95 -15.18
CA LEU A 244 -4.87 -11.74 -15.98
C LEU A 244 -4.35 -10.58 -15.11
N SER A 245 -4.95 -10.38 -13.93
CA SER A 245 -4.51 -9.34 -13.00
C SER A 245 -3.06 -9.57 -12.56
N TRP A 246 -2.71 -10.79 -12.13
CA TRP A 246 -1.33 -11.13 -11.74
C TRP A 246 -0.32 -11.05 -12.88
N LEU A 247 -0.70 -11.47 -14.09
CA LEU A 247 0.13 -11.31 -15.28
C LEU A 247 0.46 -9.84 -15.53
N LEU A 248 -0.54 -8.96 -15.45
CA LEU A 248 -0.36 -7.53 -15.66
C LEU A 248 0.50 -6.88 -14.56
N ILE A 249 0.30 -7.24 -13.29
CA ILE A 249 1.15 -6.77 -12.17
C ILE A 249 2.61 -7.23 -12.36
N TYR A 250 2.83 -8.50 -12.73
CA TYR A 250 4.17 -9.00 -13.03
C TYR A 250 4.85 -8.21 -14.16
N LEU A 251 4.13 -7.90 -15.25
CA LEU A 251 4.67 -7.09 -16.34
C LEU A 251 5.06 -5.68 -15.87
N CYS A 252 4.32 -5.08 -14.94
CA CYS A 252 4.66 -3.77 -14.35
C CYS A 252 5.98 -3.83 -13.55
N ILE A 253 6.14 -4.84 -12.68
CA ILE A 253 7.28 -4.94 -11.74
C ILE A 253 8.48 -5.75 -12.25
N CYS A 254 8.41 -6.36 -13.44
CA CYS A 254 9.40 -7.33 -13.89
C CYS A 254 10.85 -6.80 -13.83
N LYS A 255 11.08 -5.55 -14.27
CA LYS A 255 12.39 -4.86 -14.19
C LYS A 255 12.49 -3.86 -13.02
N GLY A 256 11.62 -4.01 -12.02
CA GLY A 256 11.51 -3.17 -10.83
C GLY A 256 11.19 -1.71 -11.13
N VAL A 257 11.70 -0.80 -10.29
CA VAL A 257 11.51 0.66 -10.40
C VAL A 257 11.81 1.26 -11.78
N LYS A 258 12.63 0.62 -12.62
CA LYS A 258 12.92 1.04 -14.01
C LYS A 258 11.78 0.75 -14.99
N SER A 259 10.88 -0.17 -14.65
CA SER A 259 9.66 -0.52 -15.39
C SER A 259 8.45 0.17 -14.77
N SER A 260 8.20 -0.05 -13.48
CA SER A 260 7.06 0.56 -12.78
C SER A 260 7.11 2.08 -12.80
N GLY A 261 8.30 2.68 -12.63
CA GLY A 261 8.55 4.11 -12.78
C GLY A 261 8.18 4.71 -14.14
N LYS A 262 7.98 3.89 -15.19
CA LYS A 262 7.42 4.34 -16.48
C LYS A 262 5.92 4.13 -16.57
N VAL A 263 5.41 3.01 -16.05
CA VAL A 263 3.97 2.69 -16.03
C VAL A 263 3.18 3.74 -15.27
N VAL A 264 3.69 4.21 -14.12
CA VAL A 264 3.05 5.23 -13.27
C VAL A 264 2.74 6.56 -13.97
N TYR A 265 3.44 6.91 -15.06
CA TYR A 265 3.09 8.12 -15.82
C TYR A 265 1.69 8.03 -16.44
N PHE A 266 1.26 6.83 -16.84
CA PHE A 266 -0.11 6.60 -17.27
C PHE A 266 -1.00 6.26 -16.08
N THR A 267 -0.63 5.25 -15.28
CA THR A 267 -1.54 4.69 -14.28
C THR A 267 -1.82 5.63 -13.11
N ALA A 268 -0.87 6.48 -12.69
CA ALA A 268 -1.14 7.45 -11.62
C ALA A 268 -1.84 8.72 -12.11
N THR A 269 -1.84 9.02 -13.42
CA THR A 269 -2.40 10.28 -13.96
C THR A 269 -3.74 10.09 -14.67
N PHE A 270 -3.93 9.00 -15.40
CA PHE A 270 -5.14 8.75 -16.19
C PHE A 270 -6.41 8.57 -15.35
N PRO A 271 -6.39 8.02 -14.11
CA PRO A 271 -7.57 8.00 -13.24
C PRO A 271 -8.13 9.39 -12.94
N TYR A 272 -7.32 10.45 -12.92
CA TYR A 272 -7.84 11.82 -12.75
C TYR A 272 -8.62 12.30 -13.97
N VAL A 273 -8.22 11.89 -15.18
CA VAL A 273 -8.96 12.15 -16.42
C VAL A 273 -10.31 11.42 -16.36
N LEU A 274 -10.30 10.12 -16.00
CA LEU A 274 -11.52 9.32 -15.88
C LEU A 274 -12.45 9.83 -14.77
N LEU A 275 -11.93 10.11 -13.57
CA LEU A 275 -12.68 10.73 -12.47
C LEU A 275 -13.28 12.07 -12.88
N THR A 276 -12.60 12.87 -13.68
CA THR A 276 -13.13 14.17 -14.14
C THR A 276 -14.22 14.01 -15.20
N ILE A 277 -14.10 13.04 -16.12
CA ILE A 277 -15.18 12.69 -17.05
C ILE A 277 -16.42 12.19 -16.28
N LEU A 278 -16.22 11.30 -15.31
CA LEU A 278 -17.27 10.78 -14.44
C LEU A 278 -17.88 11.89 -13.56
N MET A 279 -17.08 12.81 -13.02
CA MET A 279 -17.52 13.96 -12.23
C MET A 279 -18.44 14.87 -13.05
N ILE A 280 -17.98 15.31 -14.24
CA ILE A 280 -18.79 16.12 -15.16
C ILE A 280 -20.09 15.40 -15.49
N ARG A 281 -20.05 14.09 -15.77
CA ARG A 281 -21.26 13.33 -16.03
C ARG A 281 -22.19 13.32 -14.82
N ALA A 282 -21.67 12.97 -13.64
CA ALA A 282 -22.46 12.77 -12.44
C ALA A 282 -23.15 14.04 -11.96
N VAL A 283 -22.47 15.21 -11.97
CA VAL A 283 -23.10 16.48 -11.56
C VAL A 283 -24.11 17.03 -12.57
N THR A 284 -24.14 16.53 -13.80
CA THR A 284 -25.18 16.87 -14.80
C THR A 284 -26.41 15.97 -14.74
N LEU A 285 -26.44 14.98 -13.85
CA LEU A 285 -27.63 14.15 -13.62
C LEU A 285 -28.66 14.93 -12.78
N PRO A 286 -29.97 14.69 -12.99
CA PRO A 286 -30.98 15.20 -12.08
C PRO A 286 -30.75 14.63 -10.67
N ASP A 287 -31.14 15.38 -9.64
CA ASP A 287 -31.08 14.99 -8.22
C ASP A 287 -29.68 14.71 -7.64
N ALA A 288 -28.61 14.84 -8.44
CA ALA A 288 -27.22 14.72 -7.98
C ALA A 288 -26.89 15.64 -6.80
N ILE A 289 -27.50 16.83 -6.74
CA ILE A 289 -27.33 17.80 -5.65
C ILE A 289 -27.80 17.24 -4.29
N ASN A 290 -28.82 16.38 -4.26
CA ASN A 290 -29.33 15.77 -3.03
C ASN A 290 -28.29 14.82 -2.44
N GLY A 291 -27.58 14.08 -3.29
CA GLY A 291 -26.46 13.24 -2.90
C GLY A 291 -25.26 14.05 -2.39
N ILE A 292 -24.88 15.14 -3.06
CA ILE A 292 -23.82 16.04 -2.58
C ILE A 292 -24.17 16.66 -1.21
N TYR A 293 -25.44 17.05 -1.02
CA TYR A 293 -25.91 17.53 0.28
C TYR A 293 -25.79 16.43 1.34
N PHE A 294 -26.26 15.21 1.06
CA PHE A 294 -26.15 14.07 1.97
C PHE A 294 -24.69 13.72 2.34
N TYR A 295 -23.77 13.85 1.38
CA TYR A 295 -22.33 13.63 1.59
C TYR A 295 -21.67 14.63 2.55
N LEU A 296 -22.04 15.91 2.48
CA LEU A 296 -21.33 16.99 3.18
C LEU A 296 -22.12 17.67 4.30
N ASN A 297 -23.42 17.44 4.45
CA ASN A 297 -24.22 18.04 5.52
C ASN A 297 -23.66 17.65 6.91
N PRO A 298 -23.17 18.59 7.73
CA PRO A 298 -22.40 18.25 8.93
C PRO A 298 -23.31 17.92 10.13
N ASN A 299 -23.28 16.68 10.60
CA ASN A 299 -23.92 16.29 11.86
C ASN A 299 -22.89 16.25 13.00
N ILE A 300 -22.75 17.38 13.70
CA ILE A 300 -21.79 17.58 14.80
C ILE A 300 -22.00 16.58 15.95
N SER A 301 -23.22 16.09 16.18
CA SER A 301 -23.48 15.13 17.28
C SER A 301 -22.74 13.81 17.13
N ARG A 302 -22.40 13.41 15.90
CA ARG A 302 -21.60 12.20 15.61
C ARG A 302 -20.18 12.31 16.18
N LEU A 303 -19.62 13.50 16.40
CA LEU A 303 -18.26 13.67 16.93
C LEU A 303 -18.07 13.20 18.38
N ALA A 304 -19.17 12.99 19.11
CA ALA A 304 -19.17 12.41 20.46
C ALA A 304 -19.04 10.87 20.46
N ASP A 305 -19.20 10.21 19.30
CA ASP A 305 -19.05 8.76 19.15
C ASP A 305 -17.58 8.39 18.90
N SER A 306 -17.02 7.50 19.71
CA SER A 306 -15.66 6.97 19.58
C SER A 306 -15.42 6.28 18.24
N GLN A 307 -16.43 5.61 17.67
CA GLN A 307 -16.34 4.94 16.37
C GLN A 307 -15.97 5.92 15.25
N VAL A 308 -16.40 7.18 15.33
CA VAL A 308 -16.09 8.23 14.34
C VAL A 308 -14.57 8.52 14.29
N TRP A 309 -13.93 8.55 15.46
CA TRP A 309 -12.48 8.75 15.57
C TRP A 309 -11.69 7.52 15.15
N MET A 310 -12.17 6.32 15.49
CA MET A 310 -11.57 5.06 15.03
C MET A 310 -11.65 4.90 13.50
N ASP A 311 -12.81 5.18 12.90
CA ASP A 311 -13.02 5.15 11.46
C ASP A 311 -12.11 6.18 10.74
N ALA A 312 -12.01 7.39 11.28
CA ALA A 312 -11.12 8.43 10.74
C ALA A 312 -9.64 8.03 10.78
N ALA A 313 -9.17 7.49 11.90
CA ALA A 313 -7.78 7.08 12.06
C ALA A 313 -7.43 5.87 11.20
N THR A 314 -8.25 4.81 11.26
CA THR A 314 -8.02 3.60 10.45
C THR A 314 -8.09 3.91 8.96
N GLN A 315 -8.97 4.83 8.52
CA GLN A 315 -8.98 5.33 7.14
C GLN A 315 -7.67 6.02 6.76
N ILE A 316 -7.11 6.89 7.61
CA ILE A 316 -5.83 7.55 7.32
C ILE A 316 -4.70 6.52 7.21
N PHE A 317 -4.55 5.65 8.21
CA PHE A 317 -3.43 4.69 8.26
C PHE A 317 -3.49 3.67 7.11
N PHE A 318 -4.69 3.17 6.78
CA PHE A 318 -4.91 2.28 5.64
C PHE A 318 -4.72 3.01 4.30
N SER A 319 -5.28 4.20 4.13
CA SER A 319 -5.17 4.97 2.88
C SER A 319 -3.75 5.50 2.61
N TYR A 320 -2.94 5.67 3.65
CA TYR A 320 -1.53 6.01 3.54
C TYR A 320 -0.63 4.76 3.46
N SER A 321 -1.18 3.55 3.64
CA SER A 321 -0.42 2.29 3.67
C SER A 321 0.74 2.29 4.70
N ILE A 322 0.52 2.94 5.85
CA ILE A 322 1.51 3.09 6.92
C ILE A 322 1.69 1.77 7.69
N GLY A 323 2.91 1.48 8.11
CA GLY A 323 3.30 0.24 8.81
C GLY A 323 3.47 -0.96 7.87
N LEU A 324 3.32 -0.77 6.55
CA LEU A 324 3.56 -1.81 5.54
C LEU A 324 5.01 -1.86 5.07
N GLY A 325 5.85 -0.86 5.36
CA GLY A 325 7.25 -0.81 4.92
C GLY A 325 7.44 -0.61 3.42
N THR A 326 6.35 -0.45 2.65
CA THR A 326 6.36 -0.07 1.23
C THR A 326 6.87 1.35 1.04
N MET A 327 6.54 2.27 1.93
CA MET A 327 7.02 3.65 1.88
C MET A 327 8.53 3.73 2.13
N ALA A 328 9.05 2.93 3.07
CA ALA A 328 10.48 2.72 3.23
C ALA A 328 11.12 2.10 1.97
N ALA A 329 10.50 1.09 1.36
CA ALA A 329 10.99 0.52 0.10
C ALA A 329 11.05 1.57 -1.04
N LEU A 330 9.97 2.32 -1.31
CA LEU A 330 9.94 3.36 -2.33
C LEU A 330 10.97 4.47 -2.07
N GLY A 331 11.06 4.94 -0.82
CA GLY A 331 12.03 5.95 -0.39
C GLY A 331 13.48 5.48 -0.54
N SER A 332 13.74 4.19 -0.33
CA SER A 332 15.09 3.62 -0.48
C SER A 332 15.61 3.59 -1.92
N TYR A 333 14.75 3.77 -2.93
CA TYR A 333 15.16 3.91 -4.33
C TYR A 333 15.45 5.37 -4.74
N ASN A 334 15.25 6.33 -3.84
CA ASN A 334 15.62 7.73 -4.06
C ASN A 334 17.14 7.93 -4.05
N LYS A 335 17.56 9.01 -4.70
CA LYS A 335 18.90 9.57 -4.49
C LYS A 335 18.91 10.26 -3.12
N PHE A 336 20.01 10.17 -2.39
CA PHE A 336 20.13 10.64 -1.01
C PHE A 336 19.62 12.07 -0.79
N ASN A 337 19.82 12.96 -1.78
CA ASN A 337 19.49 14.39 -1.70
C ASN A 337 18.09 14.76 -2.24
N VAL A 338 17.18 13.80 -2.43
CA VAL A 338 15.78 14.08 -2.83
C VAL A 338 15.02 14.70 -1.66
N ASN A 339 14.24 15.77 -1.92
CA ASN A 339 13.38 16.41 -0.92
C ASN A 339 12.09 15.59 -0.70
N PHE A 340 12.23 14.44 -0.02
CA PHE A 340 11.12 13.54 0.25
C PHE A 340 10.05 14.14 1.17
N VAL A 341 10.39 15.14 2.01
CA VAL A 341 9.42 15.82 2.88
C VAL A 341 8.41 16.62 2.05
N ARG A 342 8.87 17.35 1.03
CA ARG A 342 7.98 17.99 0.04
C ARG A 342 7.10 16.96 -0.64
N ASP A 343 7.69 15.85 -1.06
CA ASP A 343 6.99 14.81 -1.84
C ASP A 343 5.95 14.07 -0.98
N ALA A 344 6.22 13.87 0.30
CA ALA A 344 5.27 13.36 1.30
C ALA A 344 4.11 14.34 1.56
N VAL A 345 4.35 15.66 1.56
CA VAL A 345 3.27 16.67 1.66
C VAL A 345 2.43 16.70 0.38
N ILE A 346 3.05 16.56 -0.80
CA ILE A 346 2.33 16.44 -2.08
C ILE A 346 1.46 15.17 -2.08
N PHE A 347 2.00 14.02 -1.69
CA PHE A 347 1.25 12.78 -1.46
C PHE A 347 0.06 13.05 -0.55
N ALA A 348 0.29 13.70 0.59
CA ALA A 348 -0.73 13.90 1.61
C ALA A 348 -1.92 14.73 1.12
N CYS A 349 -1.62 15.86 0.45
CA CYS A 349 -2.64 16.73 -0.14
C CYS A 349 -3.38 16.03 -1.29
N THR A 350 -2.65 15.28 -2.11
CA THR A 350 -3.20 14.56 -3.27
C THR A 350 -4.13 13.45 -2.83
N ASN A 351 -3.71 12.60 -1.87
CA ASN A 351 -4.50 11.50 -1.35
C ASN A 351 -5.86 11.98 -0.80
N SER A 352 -5.83 12.89 0.19
CA SER A 352 -7.04 13.42 0.81
C SER A 352 -7.89 14.26 -0.15
N GLY A 353 -7.26 15.00 -1.06
CA GLY A 353 -7.95 15.75 -2.12
C GLY A 353 -8.71 14.81 -3.06
N THR A 354 -8.09 13.71 -3.49
CA THR A 354 -8.74 12.72 -4.36
C THR A 354 -9.84 11.95 -3.64
N SER A 355 -9.68 11.65 -2.34
CA SER A 355 -10.76 11.08 -1.52
C SER A 355 -11.99 11.99 -1.42
N LEU A 356 -11.77 13.30 -1.27
CA LEU A 356 -12.87 14.27 -1.28
C LEU A 356 -13.52 14.35 -2.66
N TYR A 357 -12.71 14.39 -3.72
CA TYR A 357 -13.15 14.50 -5.12
C TYR A 357 -13.95 13.28 -5.59
N SER A 358 -13.48 12.05 -5.32
CA SER A 358 -14.21 10.82 -5.60
C SER A 358 -15.55 10.78 -4.84
N GLY A 359 -15.60 11.32 -3.62
CA GLY A 359 -16.85 11.44 -2.87
C GLY A 359 -17.92 12.24 -3.60
N PHE A 360 -17.57 13.37 -4.23
CA PHE A 360 -18.51 14.10 -5.09
C PHE A 360 -18.99 13.26 -6.28
N VAL A 361 -18.12 12.49 -6.93
CA VAL A 361 -18.49 11.61 -8.06
C VAL A 361 -19.49 10.55 -7.60
N ILE A 362 -19.16 9.79 -6.55
CA ILE A 362 -19.99 8.72 -6.03
C ILE A 362 -21.34 9.26 -5.56
N PHE A 363 -21.37 10.28 -4.71
CA PHE A 363 -22.61 10.79 -4.16
C PHE A 363 -23.49 11.50 -5.18
N SER A 364 -22.93 12.12 -6.23
CA SER A 364 -23.74 12.65 -7.33
C SER A 364 -24.52 11.54 -8.06
N VAL A 365 -23.91 10.36 -8.25
CA VAL A 365 -24.60 9.20 -8.85
C VAL A 365 -25.60 8.57 -7.88
N LEU A 366 -25.28 8.46 -6.58
CA LEU A 366 -26.23 7.98 -5.56
C LEU A 366 -27.45 8.91 -5.43
N GLY A 367 -27.26 10.23 -5.48
CA GLY A 367 -28.33 11.23 -5.46
C GLY A 367 -29.27 11.12 -6.66
N PHE A 368 -28.71 10.92 -7.86
CA PHE A 368 -29.47 10.61 -9.07
C PHE A 368 -30.29 9.33 -8.95
N MET A 369 -29.67 8.25 -8.48
CA MET A 369 -30.35 6.96 -8.29
C MET A 369 -31.48 7.06 -7.26
N ALA A 370 -31.23 7.68 -6.11
CA ALA A 370 -32.23 7.92 -5.07
C ALA A 370 -33.42 8.75 -5.59
N GLY A 371 -33.16 9.85 -6.29
CA GLY A 371 -34.20 10.68 -6.92
C GLY A 371 -35.01 9.96 -8.00
N ARG A 372 -34.37 9.03 -8.74
CA ARG A 372 -35.06 8.17 -9.70
C ARG A 372 -35.97 7.14 -9.05
N GLN A 373 -35.50 6.50 -7.99
CA GLN A 373 -36.19 5.42 -7.27
C GLN A 373 -37.22 5.93 -6.24
N GLY A 374 -37.16 7.21 -5.87
CA GLY A 374 -38.04 7.80 -4.87
C GLY A 374 -37.70 7.47 -3.41
N VAL A 375 -36.45 7.06 -3.16
CA VAL A 375 -35.93 6.62 -1.86
C VAL A 375 -34.92 7.63 -1.29
N GLU A 376 -34.52 7.49 -0.02
CA GLU A 376 -33.47 8.33 0.52
C GLU A 376 -32.08 7.89 0.04
N VAL A 377 -31.13 8.83 -0.02
CA VAL A 377 -29.73 8.53 -0.38
C VAL A 377 -29.09 7.56 0.60
N ALA A 378 -29.59 7.49 1.85
CA ALA A 378 -29.16 6.53 2.86
C ALA A 378 -29.43 5.08 2.45
N ASP A 379 -30.61 4.80 1.88
CA ASP A 379 -31.08 3.43 1.58
C ASP A 379 -30.28 2.77 0.45
N VAL A 380 -29.70 3.60 -0.44
CA VAL A 380 -28.89 3.15 -1.58
C VAL A 380 -27.37 3.19 -1.31
N ALA A 381 -26.93 3.75 -0.17
CA ALA A 381 -25.51 3.96 0.14
C ALA A 381 -24.87 2.75 0.84
N THR A 382 -24.66 1.66 0.12
CA THR A 382 -24.05 0.42 0.66
C THR A 382 -22.57 0.58 1.05
N SER A 383 -22.04 -0.37 1.82
CA SER A 383 -20.65 -0.37 2.32
C SER A 383 -19.70 -1.27 1.53
N GLY A 384 -18.43 -0.88 1.45
CA GLY A 384 -17.34 -1.75 0.95
C GLY A 384 -17.53 -2.15 -0.52
N PRO A 385 -17.28 -3.42 -0.90
CA PRO A 385 -17.47 -3.88 -2.28
C PRO A 385 -18.89 -3.66 -2.83
N GLY A 386 -19.91 -3.70 -1.98
CA GLY A 386 -21.30 -3.44 -2.39
C GLY A 386 -21.51 -2.05 -3.01
N LEU A 387 -20.75 -1.03 -2.58
CA LEU A 387 -20.86 0.32 -3.13
C LEU A 387 -20.45 0.35 -4.61
N VAL A 388 -19.37 -0.36 -4.94
CA VAL A 388 -18.74 -0.37 -6.27
C VAL A 388 -19.34 -1.41 -7.22
N PHE A 389 -19.79 -2.55 -6.69
CA PHE A 389 -20.29 -3.66 -7.50
C PHE A 389 -21.81 -3.86 -7.39
N ILE A 390 -22.54 -3.07 -6.60
CA ILE A 390 -24.01 -3.09 -6.53
C ILE A 390 -24.61 -1.69 -6.70
N ALA A 391 -24.33 -0.75 -5.79
CA ALA A 391 -25.00 0.55 -5.81
C ALA A 391 -24.58 1.43 -7.00
N TYR A 392 -23.30 1.50 -7.32
CA TYR A 392 -22.82 2.32 -8.44
C TYR A 392 -23.19 1.75 -9.83
N PRO A 393 -23.14 0.42 -10.09
CA PRO A 393 -23.58 -0.15 -11.36
C PRO A 393 -25.10 -0.06 -11.58
N GLU A 394 -25.89 -0.07 -10.50
CA GLU A 394 -27.33 0.26 -10.50
C GLU A 394 -27.55 1.72 -10.92
N GLY A 395 -26.84 2.67 -10.30
CA GLY A 395 -26.89 4.08 -10.73
C GLY A 395 -26.44 4.32 -12.18
N ILE A 396 -25.49 3.53 -12.68
CA ILE A 396 -25.05 3.55 -14.09
C ILE A 396 -26.11 2.99 -15.03
N SER A 397 -26.79 1.89 -14.68
CA SER A 397 -27.74 1.21 -15.57
C SER A 397 -28.89 2.12 -16.01
N GLN A 398 -29.26 3.07 -15.14
CA GLN A 398 -30.30 4.08 -15.37
C GLN A 398 -29.83 5.28 -16.22
N MET A 399 -28.55 5.36 -16.61
CA MET A 399 -28.02 6.43 -17.44
C MET A 399 -28.14 6.14 -18.94
N PRO A 400 -28.42 7.15 -19.81
CA PRO A 400 -28.25 7.00 -21.24
C PRO A 400 -26.80 6.60 -21.59
N ILE A 401 -26.65 5.62 -22.49
CA ILE A 401 -25.37 5.03 -22.88
C ILE A 401 -24.65 4.36 -21.69
N ALA A 402 -25.39 3.69 -20.80
CA ALA A 402 -24.87 2.98 -19.63
C ALA A 402 -23.59 2.14 -19.86
N PRO A 403 -23.44 1.36 -20.97
CA PRO A 403 -22.22 0.59 -21.21
C PRO A 403 -20.93 1.42 -21.27
N LEU A 404 -20.98 2.66 -21.76
CA LEU A 404 -19.82 3.55 -21.77
C LEU A 404 -19.39 3.94 -20.36
N TRP A 405 -20.35 4.33 -19.52
CA TRP A 405 -20.09 4.76 -18.14
C TRP A 405 -19.59 3.59 -17.27
N ALA A 406 -20.17 2.39 -17.48
CA ALA A 406 -19.70 1.15 -16.85
C ALA A 406 -18.25 0.84 -17.25
N PHE A 407 -17.95 0.82 -18.55
CA PHE A 407 -16.58 0.58 -19.02
C PHE A 407 -15.57 1.58 -18.44
N LEU A 408 -15.86 2.89 -18.50
CA LEU A 408 -14.97 3.93 -17.98
C LEU A 408 -14.73 3.80 -16.47
N PHE A 409 -15.77 3.45 -15.70
CA PHE A 409 -15.68 3.23 -14.26
C PHE A 409 -14.85 1.99 -13.90
N PHE A 410 -15.14 0.83 -14.49
CA PHE A 410 -14.39 -0.39 -14.19
C PHE A 410 -12.94 -0.34 -14.72
N PHE A 411 -12.71 0.33 -15.85
CA PHE A 411 -11.35 0.61 -16.34
C PHE A 411 -10.57 1.52 -15.38
N MET A 412 -11.21 2.55 -14.81
CA MET A 412 -10.61 3.39 -13.77
C MET A 412 -10.23 2.55 -12.54
N LEU A 413 -11.13 1.68 -12.04
CA LEU A 413 -10.86 0.84 -10.87
C LEU A 413 -9.71 -0.15 -11.10
N ILE A 414 -9.59 -0.71 -12.30
CA ILE A 414 -8.44 -1.54 -12.68
C ILE A 414 -7.14 -0.73 -12.57
N ILE A 415 -7.12 0.50 -13.11
CA ILE A 415 -5.92 1.35 -13.07
C ILE A 415 -5.53 1.74 -11.64
N LEU A 416 -6.50 2.14 -10.80
CA LEU A 416 -6.26 2.43 -9.38
C LEU A 416 -5.78 1.19 -8.60
N GLY A 417 -6.29 0.01 -8.96
CA GLY A 417 -5.84 -1.26 -8.40
C GLY A 417 -4.40 -1.60 -8.76
N ILE A 418 -3.99 -1.35 -10.02
CA ILE A 418 -2.62 -1.61 -10.52
C ILE A 418 -1.58 -0.91 -9.65
N ASP A 419 -1.75 0.39 -9.40
CA ASP A 419 -0.75 1.19 -8.70
C ASP A 419 -0.61 0.79 -7.23
N SER A 420 -1.75 0.56 -6.56
CA SER A 420 -1.78 0.02 -5.19
C SER A 420 -1.04 -1.31 -5.09
N GLN A 421 -1.37 -2.25 -5.99
CA GLN A 421 -0.89 -3.62 -5.92
C GLN A 421 0.58 -3.76 -6.35
N PHE A 422 1.03 -3.06 -7.41
CA PHE A 422 2.41 -3.23 -7.86
C PHE A 422 3.39 -2.72 -6.79
N VAL A 423 3.06 -1.65 -6.05
CA VAL A 423 3.89 -1.15 -4.95
C VAL A 423 3.87 -2.11 -3.75
N GLY A 424 2.73 -2.71 -3.42
CA GLY A 424 2.64 -3.75 -2.39
C GLY A 424 3.54 -4.95 -2.67
N VAL A 425 3.60 -5.39 -3.93
CA VAL A 425 4.48 -6.49 -4.36
C VAL A 425 5.94 -6.04 -4.50
N GLU A 426 6.22 -4.84 -5.02
CA GLU A 426 7.59 -4.30 -5.10
C GLU A 426 8.19 -4.12 -3.70
N GLY A 427 7.42 -3.65 -2.70
CA GLY A 427 7.86 -3.53 -1.32
C GLY A 427 8.21 -4.88 -0.68
N PHE A 428 7.36 -5.89 -0.89
CA PHE A 428 7.65 -7.27 -0.48
C PHE A 428 8.92 -7.81 -1.16
N VAL A 429 9.01 -7.68 -2.49
CA VAL A 429 10.16 -8.15 -3.29
C VAL A 429 11.45 -7.45 -2.86
N THR A 430 11.41 -6.14 -2.60
CA THR A 430 12.53 -5.32 -2.12
C THR A 430 13.05 -5.82 -0.77
N ALA A 431 12.16 -6.13 0.17
CA ALA A 431 12.55 -6.63 1.49
C ALA A 431 13.35 -7.94 1.42
N PHE A 432 13.02 -8.84 0.49
CA PHE A 432 13.78 -10.08 0.26
C PHE A 432 15.07 -9.85 -0.53
N ILE A 433 15.08 -8.96 -1.54
CA ILE A 433 16.30 -8.57 -2.27
C ILE A 433 17.36 -8.06 -1.30
N ASP A 434 16.97 -7.22 -0.34
CA ASP A 434 17.91 -6.61 0.60
C ASP A 434 18.36 -7.56 1.72
N LEU A 435 17.60 -8.63 1.99
CA LEU A 435 18.04 -9.72 2.87
C LEU A 435 19.02 -10.68 2.17
N PHE A 436 18.87 -10.89 0.86
CA PHE A 436 19.68 -11.84 0.10
C PHE A 436 20.34 -11.21 -1.16
N PRO A 437 21.04 -10.07 -1.04
CA PRO A 437 21.51 -9.29 -2.19
C PRO A 437 22.51 -10.08 -3.05
N ASN A 438 23.42 -10.83 -2.40
CA ASN A 438 24.43 -11.66 -3.04
C ASN A 438 23.86 -12.79 -3.92
N TYR A 439 22.58 -13.14 -3.73
CA TYR A 439 21.88 -14.13 -4.54
C TYR A 439 20.91 -13.48 -5.53
N LEU A 440 20.03 -12.57 -5.08
CA LEU A 440 18.93 -12.04 -5.90
C LEU A 440 19.34 -10.96 -6.90
N LEU A 441 20.48 -10.28 -6.69
CA LEU A 441 21.02 -9.28 -7.63
C LEU A 441 21.92 -9.87 -8.73
N LYS A 442 22.13 -11.20 -8.75
CA LYS A 442 22.91 -11.87 -9.82
C LYS A 442 22.02 -12.26 -11.00
N GLY A 443 22.54 -12.09 -12.23
CA GLY A 443 21.85 -12.49 -13.46
C GLY A 443 20.41 -11.96 -13.51
N SER A 444 19.46 -12.78 -13.99
CA SER A 444 18.03 -12.44 -14.03
C SER A 444 17.22 -12.97 -12.84
N ARG A 445 17.86 -13.19 -11.68
CA ARG A 445 17.25 -13.87 -10.53
C ARG A 445 16.16 -13.03 -9.85
N ARG A 446 16.28 -11.69 -9.87
CA ARG A 446 15.22 -10.77 -9.44
C ARG A 446 13.94 -10.98 -10.26
N GLU A 447 14.08 -11.01 -11.58
CA GLU A 447 12.97 -11.14 -12.53
C GLU A 447 12.21 -12.45 -12.27
N TYR A 448 12.92 -13.57 -12.08
CA TYR A 448 12.32 -14.85 -11.69
C TYR A 448 11.70 -14.84 -10.29
N PHE A 449 12.36 -14.22 -9.29
CA PHE A 449 11.82 -14.12 -7.93
C PHE A 449 10.50 -13.32 -7.89
N ALA A 450 10.41 -12.22 -8.63
CA ALA A 450 9.17 -11.45 -8.79
C ALA A 450 8.07 -12.28 -9.49
N PHE A 451 8.42 -13.07 -10.51
CA PHE A 451 7.48 -13.99 -11.17
C PHE A 451 6.92 -15.04 -10.20
N PHE A 452 7.79 -15.76 -9.48
CA PHE A 452 7.36 -16.77 -8.51
C PHE A 452 6.61 -16.18 -7.31
N THR A 453 6.92 -14.94 -6.92
CA THR A 453 6.14 -14.20 -5.90
C THR A 453 4.72 -13.92 -6.39
N CYS A 454 4.56 -13.39 -7.61
CA CYS A 454 3.24 -13.17 -8.21
C CYS A 454 2.45 -14.47 -8.38
N LEU A 455 3.12 -15.55 -8.81
CA LEU A 455 2.51 -16.88 -8.94
C LEU A 455 2.07 -17.44 -7.58
N GLY A 456 2.89 -17.29 -6.54
CA GLY A 456 2.57 -17.70 -5.17
C GLY A 456 1.33 -16.98 -4.63
N PHE A 457 1.27 -15.65 -4.77
CA PHE A 457 0.08 -14.88 -4.38
C PHE A 457 -1.15 -15.20 -5.26
N CYS A 458 -0.97 -15.49 -6.55
CA CYS A 458 -2.05 -15.97 -7.42
C CYS A 458 -2.65 -17.29 -6.93
N ILE A 459 -1.82 -18.24 -6.51
CA ILE A 459 -2.26 -19.52 -5.95
C ILE A 459 -2.93 -19.30 -4.58
N ALA A 460 -2.36 -18.45 -3.73
CA ALA A 460 -2.93 -18.12 -2.42
C ALA A 460 -4.28 -17.39 -2.51
N GLY A 461 -4.55 -16.67 -3.61
CA GLY A 461 -5.84 -16.01 -3.88
C GLY A 461 -6.93 -16.94 -4.44
N LEU A 462 -6.61 -18.16 -4.88
CA LEU A 462 -7.59 -19.09 -5.46
C LEU A 462 -8.81 -19.39 -4.57
N PRO A 463 -8.70 -19.54 -3.23
CA PRO A 463 -9.85 -19.73 -2.37
C PRO A 463 -10.86 -18.57 -2.38
N MET A 464 -10.47 -17.36 -2.81
CA MET A 464 -11.36 -16.19 -2.88
C MET A 464 -12.09 -16.06 -4.22
N VAL A 465 -11.77 -16.92 -5.20
CA VAL A 465 -12.48 -17.03 -6.49
C VAL A 465 -13.27 -18.34 -6.64
N THR A 466 -13.56 -19.00 -5.52
CA THR A 466 -14.58 -20.07 -5.42
C THR A 466 -15.98 -19.45 -5.18
N TYR A 467 -17.03 -20.28 -5.21
CA TYR A 467 -18.40 -19.82 -4.92
C TYR A 467 -18.53 -19.20 -3.52
N GLY A 468 -17.94 -19.84 -2.50
CA GLY A 468 -17.84 -19.30 -1.13
C GLY A 468 -16.71 -18.27 -0.93
N GLY A 469 -16.04 -17.85 -2.01
CA GLY A 469 -14.82 -17.04 -1.94
C GLY A 469 -14.98 -15.68 -1.29
N MET A 470 -16.18 -15.09 -1.35
CA MET A 470 -16.51 -13.83 -0.67
C MET A 470 -16.39 -13.95 0.86
N TYR A 471 -16.73 -15.11 1.45
CA TYR A 471 -16.57 -15.32 2.88
C TYR A 471 -15.09 -15.33 3.30
N VAL A 472 -14.20 -15.87 2.45
CA VAL A 472 -12.75 -15.87 2.67
C VAL A 472 -12.18 -14.46 2.48
N PHE A 473 -12.60 -13.76 1.42
CA PHE A 473 -12.21 -12.36 1.17
C PHE A 473 -12.51 -11.46 2.37
N GLN A 474 -13.72 -11.57 2.94
CA GLN A 474 -14.16 -10.79 4.10
C GLN A 474 -13.34 -11.09 5.37
N LEU A 475 -12.86 -12.32 5.57
CA LEU A 475 -11.93 -12.62 6.67
C LEU A 475 -10.57 -11.92 6.46
N PHE A 476 -10.06 -11.90 5.22
CA PHE A 476 -8.82 -11.19 4.91
C PHE A 476 -8.98 -9.67 5.07
N ASP A 477 -10.00 -9.06 4.47
CA ASP A 477 -10.26 -7.61 4.51
C ASP A 477 -10.45 -7.11 5.96
N ASN A 478 -11.21 -7.84 6.79
CA ASN A 478 -11.49 -7.43 8.16
C ASN A 478 -10.34 -7.68 9.15
N TYR A 479 -9.59 -8.80 9.03
CA TYR A 479 -8.61 -9.20 10.05
C TYR A 479 -7.14 -9.12 9.62
N SER A 480 -6.80 -9.35 8.36
CA SER A 480 -5.41 -9.62 7.96
C SER A 480 -4.52 -8.38 7.93
N ALA A 481 -5.06 -7.28 7.39
CA ALA A 481 -4.50 -5.94 7.41
C ALA A 481 -5.46 -5.00 8.15
N SER A 482 -5.98 -5.47 9.28
CA SER A 482 -6.93 -4.71 10.10
C SER A 482 -6.30 -3.39 10.57
N GLY A 483 -7.13 -2.36 10.74
CA GLY A 483 -6.67 -1.06 11.25
C GLY A 483 -5.92 -1.19 12.58
N ALA A 484 -6.32 -2.13 13.43
CA ALA A 484 -5.64 -2.45 14.68
C ALA A 484 -4.19 -2.93 14.48
N ALA A 485 -3.93 -3.82 13.51
CA ALA A 485 -2.58 -4.29 13.24
C ALA A 485 -1.66 -3.16 12.72
N LEU A 486 -2.16 -2.31 11.83
CA LEU A 486 -1.41 -1.15 11.32
C LEU A 486 -1.09 -0.14 12.44
N LEU A 487 -2.06 0.18 13.29
CA LEU A 487 -1.88 1.06 14.46
C LEU A 487 -0.87 0.49 15.46
N PHE A 488 -0.92 -0.82 15.70
CA PHE A 488 0.01 -1.51 16.59
C PHE A 488 1.46 -1.44 16.06
N VAL A 489 1.68 -1.72 14.77
CA VAL A 489 3.01 -1.58 14.14
C VAL A 489 3.49 -0.12 14.20
N SER A 490 2.62 0.82 13.85
CA SER A 490 2.90 2.28 13.87
C SER A 490 3.29 2.82 15.26
N PHE A 491 2.73 2.25 16.33
CA PHE A 491 3.14 2.54 17.70
C PHE A 491 4.60 2.13 17.94
N PHE A 492 5.00 0.92 17.53
CA PHE A 492 6.39 0.48 17.66
C PHE A 492 7.35 1.28 16.78
N GLU A 493 6.95 1.70 15.58
CA GLU A 493 7.76 2.58 14.72
C GLU A 493 8.03 3.93 15.40
N SER A 494 6.97 4.54 15.94
CA SER A 494 7.04 5.80 16.68
C SER A 494 7.94 5.69 17.92
N VAL A 495 7.82 4.61 18.70
CA VAL A 495 8.64 4.37 19.89
C VAL A 495 10.10 4.10 19.52
N ALA A 496 10.35 3.28 18.50
CA ALA A 496 11.69 2.92 18.04
C ALA A 496 12.48 4.16 17.57
N ILE A 497 11.89 4.99 16.72
CA ILE A 497 12.54 6.21 16.21
C ILE A 497 12.51 7.34 17.24
N GLY A 498 11.36 7.59 17.86
CA GLY A 498 11.15 8.71 18.77
C GLY A 498 11.99 8.63 20.04
N TRP A 499 12.01 7.46 20.70
CA TRP A 499 12.60 7.29 22.03
C TRP A 499 13.92 6.52 22.05
N VAL A 500 14.09 5.49 21.21
CA VAL A 500 15.26 4.59 21.32
C VAL A 500 16.40 5.01 20.39
N TYR A 501 16.12 5.23 19.10
CA TYR A 501 17.10 5.85 18.19
C TYR A 501 17.27 7.36 18.46
N GLY A 502 16.18 8.01 18.87
CA GLY A 502 16.09 9.42 19.24
C GLY A 502 15.59 10.31 18.09
N ALA A 503 14.45 10.95 18.29
CA ALA A 503 13.85 11.86 17.30
C ALA A 503 14.83 12.96 16.84
N ASP A 504 15.56 13.57 17.77
CA ASP A 504 16.54 14.64 17.47
C ASP A 504 17.69 14.14 16.58
N ARG A 505 18.12 12.89 16.76
CA ARG A 505 19.13 12.24 15.91
C ARG A 505 18.59 12.00 14.50
N PHE A 506 17.36 11.49 14.40
CA PHE A 506 16.71 11.21 13.11
C PHE A 506 16.43 12.48 12.30
N ILE A 507 15.98 13.55 12.96
CA ILE A 507 15.86 14.90 12.37
C ILE A 507 17.25 15.44 11.97
N GLY A 508 18.31 15.11 12.72
CA GLY A 508 19.69 15.35 12.34
C GLY A 508 20.06 14.71 11.00
N ASN A 509 19.73 13.43 10.80
CA ASN A 509 19.96 12.72 9.53
C ASN A 509 19.24 13.38 8.35
N PHE A 510 18.05 13.95 8.55
CA PHE A 510 17.31 14.63 7.49
C PHE A 510 18.08 15.87 6.98
N LYS A 511 18.81 16.57 7.87
CA LYS A 511 19.67 17.70 7.49
C LYS A 511 20.86 17.26 6.63
N THR A 512 21.34 16.02 6.78
CA THR A 512 22.45 15.50 5.94
C THR A 512 21.97 15.09 4.54
N MET A 513 20.69 14.71 4.40
CA MET A 513 20.10 14.39 3.09
C MET A 513 19.88 15.63 2.24
N HIS A 514 19.12 16.60 2.76
CA HIS A 514 18.75 17.79 1.99
C HIS A 514 18.93 19.05 2.84
N ASP A 515 19.67 20.00 2.26
CA ASP A 515 19.92 21.32 2.82
C ASP A 515 18.63 22.17 2.77
N PHE A 516 17.77 22.10 3.80
CA PHE A 516 16.51 22.86 3.84
C PHE A 516 16.25 23.55 5.17
N ARG A 517 16.15 24.88 5.10
CA ARG A 517 16.02 25.78 6.26
C ARG A 517 14.65 25.71 6.98
N ALA A 518 13.62 25.15 6.34
CA ALA A 518 12.28 25.02 6.95
C ALA A 518 12.18 23.89 8.00
N LEU A 519 13.26 23.12 8.21
CA LEU A 519 13.26 21.99 9.15
C LEU A 519 13.13 22.41 10.63
N PHE A 520 13.18 23.69 11.00
CA PHE A 520 13.02 24.09 12.40
C PHE A 520 11.59 23.88 12.90
N CYS A 521 10.59 24.48 12.24
CA CYS A 521 9.18 24.31 12.61
C CYS A 521 8.70 22.89 12.31
N CYS A 522 9.06 22.35 11.14
CA CYS A 522 8.74 20.97 10.75
C CYS A 522 9.39 19.95 11.71
N GLY A 523 10.64 20.18 12.13
CA GLY A 523 11.36 19.29 13.04
C GLY A 523 10.75 19.25 14.44
N GLN A 524 10.38 20.40 15.02
CA GLN A 524 9.69 20.42 16.33
C GLN A 524 8.33 19.72 16.28
N TYR A 525 7.57 19.91 15.19
CA TYR A 525 6.33 19.17 14.93
C TYR A 525 6.59 17.66 14.84
N LEU A 526 7.50 17.20 13.96
CA LEU A 526 7.81 15.77 13.79
C LEU A 526 8.31 15.12 15.08
N ARG A 527 9.14 15.83 15.85
CA ARG A 527 9.64 15.42 17.17
C ARG A 527 8.48 15.19 18.15
N LEU A 528 7.57 16.15 18.28
CA LEU A 528 6.40 16.06 19.16
C LEU A 528 5.43 14.95 18.74
N THR A 529 5.25 14.74 17.42
CA THR A 529 4.38 13.67 16.91
C THR A 529 5.00 12.30 17.19
N TRP A 530 6.25 12.04 16.78
CA TRP A 530 6.87 10.72 16.94
C TRP A 530 7.12 10.33 18.41
N MET A 531 7.46 11.28 19.27
CA MET A 531 7.69 10.99 20.69
C MET A 531 6.39 10.83 21.49
N ILE A 532 5.37 11.65 21.23
CA ILE A 532 4.19 11.74 22.11
C ILE A 532 2.90 11.53 21.35
N THR A 533 2.60 12.39 20.39
CA THR A 533 1.23 12.50 19.85
C THR A 533 0.83 11.23 19.08
N THR A 534 1.66 10.78 18.14
CA THR A 534 1.43 9.59 17.33
C THR A 534 1.36 8.30 18.15
N PRO A 535 2.33 7.95 19.03
CA PRO A 535 2.26 6.70 19.79
C PRO A 535 1.09 6.68 20.79
N CYS A 536 0.79 7.79 21.48
CA CYS A 536 -0.37 7.86 22.37
C CYS A 536 -1.68 7.70 21.60
N PHE A 537 -1.81 8.35 20.44
CA PHE A 537 -2.98 8.28 19.59
C PHE A 537 -3.19 6.88 19.00
N ALA A 538 -2.14 6.27 18.44
CA ALA A 538 -2.18 4.93 17.86
C ALA A 538 -2.54 3.88 18.92
N MET A 539 -1.94 3.97 20.12
CA MET A 539 -2.27 3.06 21.23
C MET A 539 -3.69 3.26 21.75
N ALA A 540 -4.18 4.50 21.86
CA ALA A 540 -5.54 4.77 22.31
C ALA A 540 -6.59 4.15 21.37
N ILE A 541 -6.46 4.37 20.06
CA ILE A 541 -7.40 3.81 19.07
C ILE A 541 -7.24 2.30 18.96
N PHE A 542 -6.03 1.76 19.07
CA PHE A 542 -5.81 0.32 19.17
C PHE A 542 -6.62 -0.27 20.35
N ILE A 543 -6.53 0.32 21.55
CA ILE A 543 -7.31 -0.11 22.71
C ILE A 543 -8.81 0.01 22.46
N PHE A 544 -9.30 1.14 21.93
CA PHE A 544 -10.73 1.29 21.59
C PHE A 544 -11.20 0.24 20.58
N SER A 545 -10.39 -0.09 19.57
CA SER A 545 -10.72 -1.11 18.56
C SER A 545 -10.82 -2.53 19.13
N LEU A 546 -10.14 -2.82 20.24
CA LEU A 546 -10.29 -4.07 20.99
C LEU A 546 -11.53 -4.06 21.90
N VAL A 547 -11.83 -2.92 22.52
CA VAL A 547 -12.98 -2.76 23.44
C VAL A 547 -14.31 -2.77 22.69
N GLU A 548 -14.38 -2.10 21.54
CA GLU A 548 -15.59 -2.00 20.70
C GLU A 548 -15.65 -3.07 19.60
N TYR A 549 -14.83 -4.12 19.70
CA TYR A 549 -14.80 -5.22 18.74
C TYR A 549 -16.19 -5.86 18.57
N LYS A 550 -16.64 -5.94 17.32
CA LYS A 550 -17.88 -6.62 16.91
C LYS A 550 -17.51 -7.82 16.02
N PRO A 551 -18.06 -9.02 16.29
CA PRO A 551 -17.81 -10.19 15.44
C PRO A 551 -18.22 -9.94 13.99
N LEU A 552 -17.35 -10.29 13.05
CA LEU A 552 -17.62 -10.20 11.61
C LEU A 552 -18.92 -10.97 11.24
N LYS A 553 -19.73 -10.35 10.39
CA LYS A 553 -20.89 -10.92 9.72
C LYS A 553 -20.84 -10.55 8.23
N TYR A 554 -21.55 -11.31 7.39
CA TYR A 554 -21.73 -10.97 5.98
C TYR A 554 -23.22 -10.71 5.70
N ASN A 555 -23.51 -9.56 5.05
CA ASN A 555 -24.86 -9.01 4.82
C ASN A 555 -25.78 -9.02 6.07
N ASP A 556 -25.20 -8.90 7.28
CA ASP A 556 -25.84 -9.04 8.60
C ASP A 556 -26.59 -10.36 8.91
N VAL A 557 -26.86 -11.18 7.89
CA VAL A 557 -27.54 -12.49 7.98
C VAL A 557 -26.55 -13.62 8.29
N TYR A 558 -25.40 -13.67 7.59
CA TYR A 558 -24.43 -14.75 7.77
C TYR A 558 -23.51 -14.49 8.95
N VAL A 559 -23.48 -15.45 9.89
CA VAL A 559 -22.60 -15.45 11.07
C VAL A 559 -21.51 -16.49 10.87
N TYR A 560 -20.25 -16.09 11.05
CA TYR A 560 -19.12 -17.00 10.90
C TYR A 560 -19.08 -18.04 12.02
N PRO A 561 -18.63 -19.28 11.74
CA PRO A 561 -18.36 -20.26 12.78
C PRO A 561 -17.22 -19.79 13.69
N TRP A 562 -17.18 -20.28 14.93
CA TRP A 562 -16.19 -19.88 15.94
C TRP A 562 -14.73 -20.00 15.44
N TRP A 563 -14.44 -21.02 14.64
CA TRP A 563 -13.11 -21.23 14.06
C TRP A 563 -12.76 -20.20 12.98
N GLY A 564 -13.76 -19.60 12.31
CA GLY A 564 -13.54 -18.50 11.37
C GLY A 564 -13.07 -17.24 12.09
N TYR A 565 -13.66 -16.93 13.25
CA TYR A 565 -13.16 -15.87 14.14
C TYR A 565 -11.76 -16.19 14.67
N MET A 566 -11.49 -17.45 15.04
CA MET A 566 -10.16 -17.89 15.46
C MET A 566 -9.11 -17.68 14.35
N ILE A 567 -9.41 -18.06 13.11
CA ILE A 567 -8.51 -17.83 11.95
C ILE A 567 -8.29 -16.33 11.75
N GLY A 568 -9.34 -15.51 11.78
CA GLY A 568 -9.22 -14.05 11.67
C GLY A 568 -8.26 -13.48 12.73
N TRP A 569 -8.48 -13.80 14.00
CA TRP A 569 -7.57 -13.36 15.08
C TRP A 569 -6.15 -13.91 14.93
N MET A 570 -5.96 -15.15 14.46
CA MET A 570 -4.63 -15.68 14.15
C MET A 570 -3.94 -14.89 13.03
N MET A 571 -4.66 -14.43 12.01
CA MET A 571 -4.09 -13.57 10.96
C MET A 571 -3.63 -12.23 11.53
N SER A 572 -4.47 -11.55 12.33
CA SER A 572 -4.08 -10.28 12.98
C SER A 572 -2.89 -10.46 13.91
N LEU A 573 -2.92 -11.48 14.77
CA LEU A 573 -1.86 -11.76 15.74
C LEU A 573 -0.55 -12.18 15.06
N SER A 574 -0.58 -12.80 13.89
CA SER A 574 0.64 -13.29 13.20
C SER A 574 1.61 -12.16 12.83
N SER A 575 1.13 -10.94 12.60
CA SER A 575 1.97 -9.75 12.39
C SER A 575 2.24 -9.01 13.70
N MET A 576 1.21 -8.79 14.53
CA MET A 576 1.32 -8.07 15.80
C MET A 576 2.27 -8.75 16.81
N ILE A 577 2.47 -10.07 16.71
CA ILE A 577 3.40 -10.77 17.59
C ILE A 577 4.88 -10.55 17.20
N CYS A 578 5.18 -10.14 15.95
CA CYS A 578 6.55 -10.01 15.45
C CYS A 578 7.39 -8.94 16.18
N PRO A 579 6.92 -7.70 16.42
CA PRO A 579 7.73 -6.69 17.12
C PRO A 579 8.11 -7.11 18.56
N PRO A 580 7.18 -7.53 19.46
CA PRO A 580 7.55 -7.88 20.82
C PRO A 580 8.34 -9.19 20.91
N THR A 581 8.04 -10.22 20.09
CA THR A 581 8.80 -11.48 20.14
C THR A 581 10.23 -11.30 19.63
N TYR A 582 10.44 -10.53 18.55
CA TYR A 582 11.78 -10.27 18.04
C TYR A 582 12.63 -9.47 19.04
N PHE A 583 12.03 -8.45 19.66
CA PHE A 583 12.65 -7.66 20.72
C PHE A 583 13.12 -8.57 21.88
N CYS A 584 12.22 -9.42 22.40
CA CYS A 584 12.54 -10.36 23.48
C CYS A 584 13.59 -11.40 23.04
N TYR A 585 13.48 -11.93 21.82
CA TYR A 585 14.40 -12.92 21.28
C TYR A 585 15.84 -12.39 21.17
N GLN A 586 16.01 -11.18 20.61
CA GLN A 586 17.31 -10.55 20.47
C GLN A 586 17.97 -10.25 21.81
N LEU A 587 17.19 -9.74 22.78
CA LEU A 587 17.67 -9.34 24.09
C LEU A 587 18.00 -10.53 25.00
N ILE A 588 17.19 -11.60 24.97
CA ILE A 588 17.30 -12.74 25.89
C ILE A 588 18.21 -13.84 25.33
N PHE A 589 18.04 -14.22 24.06
CA PHE A 589 18.65 -15.45 23.52
C PHE A 589 19.80 -15.19 22.54
N ASN A 590 19.67 -14.22 21.63
CA ASN A 590 20.64 -14.06 20.54
C ASN A 590 21.93 -13.32 20.96
N SER A 591 21.81 -12.35 21.89
CA SER A 591 22.94 -11.51 22.31
C SER A 591 23.64 -12.05 23.55
N LYS A 592 24.97 -12.11 23.53
CA LYS A 592 25.81 -12.47 24.69
C LYS A 592 26.15 -11.23 25.55
N GLY A 593 26.63 -11.43 26.77
CA GLY A 593 26.95 -10.37 27.74
C GLY A 593 25.81 -10.08 28.73
N SER A 594 25.96 -9.02 29.52
CA SER A 594 24.98 -8.49 30.48
C SER A 594 23.83 -7.75 29.80
N LEU A 595 22.70 -7.57 30.48
CA LEU A 595 21.53 -6.87 29.92
C LEU A 595 21.85 -5.44 29.44
N LYS A 596 22.76 -4.72 30.12
CA LYS A 596 23.17 -3.36 29.73
C LYS A 596 24.01 -3.36 28.45
N GLU A 597 24.93 -4.31 28.31
CA GLU A 597 25.75 -4.46 27.09
C GLU A 597 24.87 -4.87 25.90
N ARG A 598 23.98 -5.86 26.09
CA ARG A 598 23.03 -6.29 25.06
C ARG A 598 22.12 -5.14 24.60
N TRP A 599 21.55 -4.39 25.55
CA TRP A 599 20.74 -3.21 25.24
C TRP A 599 21.53 -2.21 24.39
N THR A 600 22.75 -1.85 24.82
CA THR A 600 23.62 -0.90 24.11
C THR A 600 23.96 -1.40 22.70
N MET A 601 24.33 -2.68 22.56
CA MET A 601 24.71 -3.30 21.28
C MET A 601 23.52 -3.42 20.29
N LEU A 602 22.30 -3.63 20.78
CA LEU A 602 21.10 -3.81 19.96
C LEU A 602 20.36 -2.50 19.64
N THR A 603 20.63 -1.43 20.41
CA THR A 603 20.15 -0.06 20.12
C THR A 603 21.17 0.76 19.32
N THR A 604 22.43 0.31 19.23
CA THR A 604 23.45 0.92 18.37
C THR A 604 23.19 0.61 16.89
N PRO A 605 23.17 1.62 16.00
CA PRO A 605 22.87 1.42 14.57
C PRO A 605 23.95 0.62 13.83
N ARG A 606 23.53 -0.24 12.89
CA ARG A 606 24.42 -1.04 12.03
C ARG A 606 24.21 -0.66 10.56
N LEU A 607 24.78 0.48 10.15
CA LEU A 607 24.60 1.05 8.82
C LEU A 607 25.85 0.84 7.96
N THR A 608 25.88 -0.25 7.18
CA THR A 608 27.05 -0.69 6.40
C THR A 608 27.46 0.27 5.28
N HIS A 609 26.51 0.93 4.62
CA HIS A 609 26.79 1.77 3.45
C HIS A 609 27.15 3.23 3.75
N LEU A 610 27.03 3.70 4.99
CA LEU A 610 27.46 5.06 5.37
C LEU A 610 28.96 5.13 5.71
N ARG A 611 29.64 3.98 5.86
CA ARG A 611 31.08 3.89 6.11
C ARG A 611 31.94 3.87 4.85
N SER A 612 31.38 3.69 3.65
CA SER A 612 32.20 3.55 2.43
C SER A 612 32.77 4.86 1.89
N ASN A 613 32.46 6.01 2.51
CA ASN A 613 33.01 7.31 2.11
C ASN A 613 34.16 7.80 3.01
N ASP A 614 34.29 7.27 4.23
CA ASP A 614 35.40 7.57 5.14
C ASP A 614 35.77 6.29 5.90
N GLU A 615 37.03 5.87 5.73
CA GLU A 615 37.74 4.76 6.39
C GLU A 615 37.36 3.31 6.00
N VAL A 616 38.32 2.64 5.35
CA VAL A 616 38.36 1.18 5.21
C VAL A 616 38.71 0.56 6.56
N VAL A 617 37.80 -0.23 7.12
CA VAL A 617 38.03 -1.06 8.31
C VAL A 617 37.62 -2.49 7.99
N GLU A 618 38.42 -3.46 8.46
CA GLU A 618 38.34 -4.89 8.11
C GLU A 618 36.93 -5.49 8.31
N GLU A 619 36.60 -6.43 7.42
CA GLU A 619 35.37 -7.21 7.51
C GLU A 619 35.36 -8.06 8.80
N VAL A 620 34.36 -7.83 9.65
CA VAL A 620 34.02 -8.80 10.70
C VAL A 620 33.35 -9.99 10.00
N PRO A 621 33.90 -11.21 10.07
CA PRO A 621 33.39 -12.33 9.29
C PRO A 621 31.94 -12.67 9.64
N ASP A 622 31.18 -13.06 8.60
CA ASP A 622 29.78 -13.44 8.71
C ASP A 622 29.56 -14.57 9.73
N LEU A 623 28.39 -14.55 10.38
CA LEU A 623 27.91 -15.65 11.21
C LEU A 623 27.66 -16.89 10.34
N GLU A 624 28.68 -17.74 10.19
CA GLU A 624 28.49 -19.09 9.64
C GLU A 624 27.47 -19.86 10.49
N MET A 625 26.45 -20.41 9.83
CA MET A 625 25.57 -21.39 10.44
C MET A 625 26.37 -22.65 10.76
N ILE A 626 26.32 -23.04 12.04
CA ILE A 626 27.07 -24.14 12.66
C ILE A 626 27.09 -25.39 11.77
N LYS A 627 28.27 -25.72 11.23
CA LYS A 627 28.65 -27.11 11.00
C LYS A 627 29.40 -27.60 12.23
N VAL A 628 28.90 -28.66 12.83
CA VAL A 628 29.58 -29.37 13.91
C VAL A 628 30.61 -30.30 13.27
N ASP A 629 31.88 -30.10 13.59
CA ASP A 629 32.89 -31.16 13.55
C ASP A 629 33.86 -30.97 14.72
N ALA A 630 34.37 -32.07 15.26
CA ALA A 630 35.06 -32.11 16.54
C ALA A 630 36.58 -32.06 16.39
N HIS A 631 37.26 -31.26 17.23
CA HIS A 631 38.49 -31.59 17.97
C HIS A 631 38.90 -30.39 18.88
N GLY A 632 39.81 -30.60 19.85
CA GLY A 632 40.30 -29.56 20.78
C GLY A 632 41.21 -28.52 20.12
N GLU A 633 41.77 -27.51 20.80
CA GLU A 633 42.07 -27.38 22.24
C GLU A 633 41.94 -25.91 22.77
N ASN A 634 42.41 -25.67 24.00
CA ASN A 634 42.31 -24.42 24.76
C ASN A 634 43.03 -23.20 24.13
N GLY A 635 42.46 -22.01 24.31
CA GLY A 635 43.16 -20.73 24.10
C GLY A 635 42.34 -19.54 24.59
N THR A 636 42.64 -19.00 25.78
CA THR A 636 41.98 -17.81 26.33
C THR A 636 42.73 -16.53 25.96
N SER A 637 42.06 -15.60 25.28
CA SER A 637 42.48 -14.19 25.24
C SER A 637 41.25 -13.29 25.09
N PHE A 638 41.15 -12.28 25.96
CA PHE A 638 40.14 -11.22 25.87
C PHE A 638 40.76 -10.02 25.13
N PRO A 639 40.01 -9.31 24.26
CA PRO A 639 40.44 -8.01 23.76
C PRO A 639 40.37 -6.95 24.87
N PRO A 640 41.28 -5.96 24.91
CA PRO A 640 41.31 -4.94 25.95
C PRO A 640 40.15 -3.94 25.84
N SER A 641 39.74 -3.42 27.00
CA SER A 641 38.77 -2.33 27.13
C SER A 641 39.38 -0.99 26.74
N TYR A 642 38.63 -0.18 25.98
CA TYR A 642 39.00 1.21 25.68
C TYR A 642 38.63 2.15 26.85
N ASP A 643 39.57 2.35 27.76
CA ASP A 643 39.60 3.47 28.72
C ASP A 643 41.08 3.76 29.07
N GLU A 644 41.73 4.64 28.29
CA GLU A 644 42.89 5.47 28.68
C GLU A 644 43.38 6.28 27.47
N VAL A 645 43.04 7.58 27.41
CA VAL A 645 43.76 8.57 26.61
C VAL A 645 44.43 9.52 27.59
N THR A 646 45.61 9.13 28.07
CA THR A 646 46.46 9.98 28.90
C THR A 646 47.36 10.87 28.05
N GLU A 647 47.61 12.06 28.57
CA GLU A 647 48.46 13.11 28.04
C GLU A 647 49.86 12.60 27.66
N ASN A 648 50.43 13.14 26.56
CA ASN A 648 51.82 13.56 26.63
C ASN A 648 52.19 14.70 25.66
N ASN A 649 53.17 15.49 26.08
CA ASN A 649 53.51 16.79 25.51
C ASN A 649 54.32 16.72 24.21
N GLY A 650 54.13 17.72 23.35
CA GLY A 650 54.94 17.97 22.15
C GLY A 650 55.02 19.47 21.82
N ASN A 651 55.85 20.21 22.54
CA ASN A 651 56.06 21.65 22.32
C ASN A 651 56.67 21.95 20.94
N ALA A 652 56.01 22.82 20.15
CA ALA A 652 56.66 23.58 19.09
C ALA A 652 55.95 24.95 18.91
N ASN A 653 56.74 26.04 19.00
CA ASN A 653 56.29 27.43 18.80
C ASN A 653 55.67 27.61 17.38
N MET A 654 54.73 28.52 17.12
CA MET A 654 54.94 29.98 17.15
C MET A 654 53.64 30.78 16.85
N GLN A 655 53.59 32.00 17.40
CA GLN A 655 52.91 33.22 16.92
C GLN A 655 51.38 33.37 16.98
N ASP A 656 51.00 34.35 17.81
CA ASP A 656 49.71 35.04 17.86
C ASP A 656 49.31 35.71 16.53
N VAL A 657 48.01 35.64 16.20
CA VAL A 657 47.31 36.73 15.48
C VAL A 657 45.96 36.98 16.14
N ASN A 658 45.63 38.26 16.30
CA ASN A 658 44.53 38.76 17.13
C ASN A 658 43.11 38.52 16.59
N LEU A 659 42.17 38.58 17.54
CA LEU A 659 40.77 38.99 17.36
C LEU A 659 40.62 40.24 16.48
N ASN A 660 39.62 40.25 15.58
CA ASN A 660 38.50 41.21 15.62
C ASN A 660 37.54 41.10 14.41
N VAL A 661 36.29 41.50 14.67
CA VAL A 661 35.10 41.66 13.80
C VAL A 661 34.17 40.45 13.71
#